data_AF-A0A8H4JN24-F1
#
_entry.id   AF-A0A8H4JN24-F1
#
_cell.length_a   1.000
_cell.length_b   1.000
_cell.length_c   1.000
_cell.angle_alpha   90.00
_cell.angle_beta   90.00
_cell.angle_gamma   90.00
#
_symmetry.space_group_name_H-M   'P 1'
#
loop_
_entity.id
_entity.type
_entity.pdbx_description
1 polymer ?
#
loop_
_entity_poly.entity_id
_entity_poly.type
_entity_poly.pdbx_seq_one_letter_code
_entity_poly.pdbx_strand_id
1 'polypeptide(L)'
;MANSPIIQSTLSVVSGQLCFGSLHNIWFGSSAPSQGLPVAPPQPSGTVKVHSINYNVAAQNGIWNVYKLVTSETGDAVAWFVAHEDIDPRQELDKILRISGSPYEPDHGSTVNNDVTSQAGVFVVNRYDWGYYDKRCFDEIGEGQEEGDDDVLANSNSLGLVDRSIAQEMVQRWQGQRLSRRESAEHGIWLHIPHGEYMFGRFGFNDTHTAAGSFLFFSAYTEFTRTSFLGIPRTLREHMTPQERFERQLREGVDFSGMEMVKDMISCQHVSHPPASELLGPYDSSDYILREQDIEALRSYCEEQISSNGAEPTVHGFIDPWKQPLFDLINEMALSYLEHFILPHLGGDNVAEMAKTLFPDYEKNSRPISLDVASYLHFTQPDQSPIPGLDMSQATVRLREFLESRSQNKSRAFRDDAIRGIFGATGYIGAGILRQALARSDVTNIVAVTRRPLGQAAAKLQNVIVPDYGTYSSAAKESFAGAGACIWTVGVTPSHAFRMDPEDVRKVCQDYTMLGLEAMCSSGLARPFRVAYLSAVAVSRDINKTMWFAPKFRRIRGIAENQVIEFAEASDGAVEAVIAKPGSVPVQGGMLVTALTAISRALGIGVTEAVVLDDLAIALIDQVVHGIEKDPLWPADLNRLAQQVKDKKGLK
;
A
#
# COMPACT_ATOMS: atom_id res chain seq x y z
N MET A 1 -14.25 -42.19 -12.99
CA MET A 1 -14.23 -40.82 -12.42
C MET A 1 -15.64 -40.25 -12.56
N ALA A 2 -16.14 -39.52 -11.57
CA ALA A 2 -17.50 -38.98 -11.63
C ALA A 2 -17.58 -37.94 -12.78
N ASN A 3 -18.57 -38.08 -13.67
CA ASN A 3 -18.79 -37.14 -14.78
C ASN A 3 -19.66 -35.94 -14.38
N SER A 4 -20.19 -35.95 -13.15
CA SER A 4 -21.13 -34.95 -12.61
C SER A 4 -20.59 -34.34 -11.32
N PRO A 5 -20.80 -33.03 -11.10
CA PRO A 5 -20.35 -32.35 -9.88
C PRO A 5 -20.92 -32.98 -8.60
N ILE A 6 -20.08 -33.07 -7.56
CA ILE A 6 -20.48 -33.61 -6.26
C ILE A 6 -21.21 -32.53 -5.45
N ILE A 7 -22.44 -32.83 -5.07
CA ILE A 7 -23.24 -32.00 -4.15
C ILE A 7 -22.67 -32.18 -2.74
N GLN A 8 -22.22 -31.09 -2.10
CA GLN A 8 -21.65 -31.10 -0.75
C GLN A 8 -22.73 -30.98 0.32
N SER A 9 -23.72 -30.14 0.05
CA SER A 9 -24.86 -29.85 0.91
C SER A 9 -25.97 -29.22 0.06
N THR A 10 -27.09 -28.91 0.70
CA THR A 10 -28.25 -28.30 0.06
C THR A 10 -28.80 -27.15 0.89
N LEU A 11 -29.39 -26.17 0.22
CA LEU A 11 -30.13 -25.04 0.79
C LEU A 11 -31.58 -25.10 0.30
N SER A 12 -32.55 -25.06 1.20
CA SER A 12 -33.98 -25.05 0.87
C SER A 12 -34.52 -23.62 0.87
N VAL A 13 -35.07 -23.18 -0.26
CA VAL A 13 -35.65 -21.85 -0.45
C VAL A 13 -37.17 -21.97 -0.57
N VAL A 14 -37.89 -21.34 0.35
CA VAL A 14 -39.36 -21.42 0.46
C VAL A 14 -40.05 -20.07 0.38
N SER A 15 -39.33 -18.99 0.73
CA SER A 15 -39.84 -17.62 0.73
C SER A 15 -39.82 -16.97 -0.66
N GLY A 16 -39.19 -17.61 -1.64
CA GLY A 16 -38.90 -17.04 -2.96
C GLY A 16 -37.83 -15.96 -2.93
N GLN A 17 -37.08 -15.84 -1.82
CA GLN A 17 -36.10 -14.78 -1.60
C GLN A 17 -34.89 -15.26 -0.80
N LEU A 18 -33.71 -14.76 -1.16
CA LEU A 18 -32.44 -15.07 -0.49
C LEU A 18 -31.79 -13.80 0.04
N CYS A 19 -31.54 -13.77 1.34
CA CYS A 19 -30.69 -12.79 1.99
C CYS A 19 -29.24 -13.27 1.96
N PHE A 20 -28.28 -12.36 1.73
CA PHE A 20 -26.88 -12.75 1.54
C PHE A 20 -25.89 -11.73 2.09
N GLY A 21 -24.64 -12.17 2.31
CA GLY A 21 -23.54 -11.32 2.77
C GLY A 21 -23.11 -11.65 4.18
N SER A 22 -22.56 -10.67 4.89
CA SER A 22 -22.20 -10.84 6.29
C SER A 22 -23.42 -10.66 7.22
N LEU A 23 -23.27 -10.79 8.53
CA LEU A 23 -24.42 -10.88 9.44
C LEU A 23 -25.33 -9.65 9.37
N HIS A 24 -24.74 -8.45 9.38
CA HIS A 24 -25.52 -7.22 9.30
C HIS A 24 -26.14 -7.00 7.90
N ASN A 25 -25.48 -7.48 6.83
CA ASN A 25 -26.05 -7.45 5.48
C ASN A 25 -27.29 -8.35 5.38
N ILE A 26 -27.21 -9.57 5.92
CA ILE A 26 -28.35 -10.51 5.98
C ILE A 26 -29.49 -9.92 6.82
N TRP A 27 -29.15 -9.30 7.97
CA TRP A 27 -30.13 -8.63 8.83
C TRP A 27 -30.86 -7.51 8.11
N PHE A 28 -30.11 -6.61 7.45
CA PHE A 28 -30.68 -5.55 6.63
C PHE A 28 -31.57 -6.14 5.52
N GLY A 29 -31.06 -7.13 4.78
CA GLY A 29 -31.75 -7.82 3.69
C GLY A 29 -33.08 -8.45 4.10
N SER A 30 -33.19 -8.94 5.35
CA SER A 30 -34.44 -9.52 5.88
C SER A 30 -35.63 -8.56 5.81
N SER A 31 -35.37 -7.25 5.89
CA SER A 31 -36.36 -6.18 5.83
C SER A 31 -36.39 -5.44 4.49
N ALA A 32 -35.30 -5.48 3.72
CA ALA A 32 -35.15 -4.77 2.47
C ALA A 32 -36.03 -5.35 1.35
N PRO A 33 -36.45 -4.53 0.36
CA PRO A 33 -37.09 -5.05 -0.84
C PRO A 33 -36.10 -5.90 -1.66
N SER A 34 -36.62 -6.90 -2.39
CA SER A 34 -35.79 -7.75 -3.24
C SER A 34 -35.11 -6.91 -4.33
N GLN A 35 -33.80 -7.11 -4.50
CA GLN A 35 -33.02 -6.58 -5.59
C GLN A 35 -33.47 -7.24 -6.90
N GLY A 36 -33.82 -6.42 -7.88
CA GLY A 36 -34.11 -6.84 -9.25
C GLY A 36 -33.06 -6.34 -10.24
N LEU A 37 -33.17 -6.81 -11.48
CA LEU A 37 -32.41 -6.33 -12.65
C LEU A 37 -33.29 -5.40 -13.51
N PRO A 38 -32.74 -4.34 -14.13
CA PRO A 38 -31.34 -3.91 -14.07
C PRO A 38 -30.99 -3.25 -12.73
N VAL A 39 -29.73 -3.41 -12.32
CA VAL A 39 -29.18 -2.74 -11.13
C VAL A 39 -28.59 -1.40 -11.56
N ALA A 40 -28.82 -0.35 -10.76
CA ALA A 40 -28.24 0.95 -11.05
C ALA A 40 -26.70 0.85 -11.13
N PRO A 41 -26.06 1.58 -12.07
CA PRO A 41 -24.62 1.65 -12.14
C PRO A 41 -24.00 2.05 -10.79
N PRO A 42 -22.78 1.57 -10.47
CA PRO A 42 -22.16 1.85 -9.20
C PRO A 42 -21.88 3.35 -9.06
N GLN A 43 -22.04 3.85 -7.84
CA GLN A 43 -21.84 5.24 -7.51
C GLN A 43 -20.47 5.46 -6.86
N PRO A 44 -19.85 6.64 -7.04
CA PRO A 44 -18.62 6.99 -6.34
C PRO A 44 -18.80 6.97 -4.81
N SER A 45 -17.82 6.44 -4.10
CA SER A 45 -17.68 6.49 -2.63
C SER A 45 -16.21 6.67 -2.28
N GLY A 46 -15.80 7.90 -1.98
CA GLY A 46 -14.39 8.25 -1.82
C GLY A 46 -13.60 8.00 -3.12
N THR A 47 -12.58 7.14 -3.05
CA THR A 47 -11.73 6.76 -4.20
C THR A 47 -12.19 5.49 -4.92
N VAL A 48 -13.33 4.90 -4.52
CA VAL A 48 -13.85 3.65 -5.08
C VAL A 48 -15.27 3.83 -5.63
N LYS A 49 -15.74 2.84 -6.40
CA LYS A 49 -17.13 2.75 -6.86
C LYS A 49 -17.84 1.62 -6.09
N VAL A 50 -19.06 1.88 -5.62
CA VAL A 50 -19.88 0.92 -4.87
C VAL A 50 -21.28 0.84 -5.45
N HIS A 51 -21.85 -0.35 -5.49
CA HIS A 51 -23.26 -0.55 -5.83
C HIS A 51 -24.13 -0.38 -4.59
N SER A 52 -25.29 0.25 -4.76
CA SER A 52 -26.32 0.20 -3.73
C SER A 52 -27.03 -1.15 -3.82
N ILE A 53 -26.73 -2.04 -2.87
CA ILE A 53 -27.23 -3.41 -2.84
C ILE A 53 -28.21 -3.59 -1.68
N ASN A 54 -29.33 -4.26 -1.92
CA ASN A 54 -30.32 -4.54 -0.88
C ASN A 54 -30.02 -5.78 -0.03
N TYR A 55 -29.04 -6.61 -0.43
CA TYR A 55 -28.67 -7.86 0.24
C TYR A 55 -29.80 -8.87 0.38
N ASN A 56 -30.83 -8.72 -0.46
CA ASN A 56 -31.98 -9.59 -0.63
C ASN A 56 -32.24 -9.71 -2.13
N VAL A 57 -32.34 -10.91 -2.68
CA VAL A 57 -32.69 -11.16 -4.10
C VAL A 57 -33.94 -12.02 -4.20
N ALA A 58 -34.73 -11.82 -5.26
CA ALA A 58 -35.72 -12.83 -5.63
C ALA A 58 -34.99 -14.12 -6.05
N ALA A 59 -35.48 -15.27 -5.62
CA ALA A 59 -34.82 -16.56 -5.80
C ALA A 59 -35.84 -17.64 -6.17
N GLN A 60 -35.42 -18.62 -6.98
CA GLN A 60 -36.24 -19.78 -7.31
C GLN A 60 -36.49 -20.62 -6.05
N ASN A 61 -37.77 -20.92 -5.79
CA ASN A 61 -38.17 -21.83 -4.72
C ASN A 61 -37.77 -23.26 -5.02
N GLY A 62 -37.32 -23.98 -4.00
CA GLY A 62 -36.91 -25.38 -4.11
C GLY A 62 -35.53 -25.62 -3.50
N ILE A 63 -34.91 -26.72 -3.90
CA ILE A 63 -33.61 -27.14 -3.40
C ILE A 63 -32.49 -26.52 -4.25
N TRP A 64 -31.54 -25.90 -3.58
CA TRP A 64 -30.30 -25.40 -4.16
C TRP A 64 -29.13 -26.28 -3.72
N ASN A 65 -28.45 -26.87 -4.69
CA ASN A 65 -27.28 -27.70 -4.49
C ASN A 65 -26.04 -26.82 -4.28
N VAL A 66 -25.25 -27.15 -3.26
CA VAL A 66 -24.00 -26.46 -2.92
C VAL A 66 -22.82 -27.29 -3.43
N TYR A 67 -22.00 -26.68 -4.27
CA TYR A 67 -20.84 -27.28 -4.89
C TYR A 67 -19.56 -26.60 -4.39
N LYS A 68 -18.61 -27.41 -3.92
CA LYS A 68 -17.27 -26.95 -3.59
C LYS A 68 -16.41 -26.90 -4.85
N LEU A 69 -15.75 -25.76 -5.05
CA LEU A 69 -14.76 -25.58 -6.09
C LEU A 69 -13.36 -25.60 -5.46
N VAL A 70 -12.45 -26.38 -6.04
CA VAL A 70 -11.13 -26.67 -5.47
C VAL A 70 -10.03 -26.41 -6.51
N THR A 71 -8.81 -26.17 -6.04
CA THR A 71 -7.62 -26.35 -6.89
C THR A 71 -7.22 -27.82 -6.84
N SER A 72 -6.68 -28.34 -7.96
CA SER A 72 -6.22 -29.74 -8.05
C SER A 72 -5.17 -30.14 -7.00
N GLU A 73 -4.54 -29.16 -6.35
CA GLU A 73 -3.41 -29.34 -5.45
C GLU A 73 -3.78 -29.38 -3.95
N THR A 74 -4.86 -28.72 -3.52
CA THR A 74 -5.10 -28.43 -2.09
C THR A 74 -6.33 -29.12 -1.50
N GLY A 75 -7.36 -29.42 -2.30
CA GLY A 75 -8.63 -29.98 -1.80
C GLY A 75 -9.51 -29.03 -0.97
N ASP A 76 -8.95 -27.89 -0.53
CA ASP A 76 -9.67 -26.82 0.15
C ASP A 76 -10.56 -26.03 -0.82
N ALA A 77 -11.62 -25.42 -0.27
CA ALA A 77 -12.52 -24.61 -1.06
C ALA A 77 -11.85 -23.29 -1.45
N VAL A 78 -11.65 -23.08 -2.76
CA VAL A 78 -11.17 -21.79 -3.30
C VAL A 78 -12.31 -20.94 -3.84
N ALA A 79 -13.49 -21.54 -4.04
CA ALA A 79 -14.74 -20.88 -4.37
C ALA A 79 -15.92 -21.83 -4.06
N TRP A 80 -17.13 -21.28 -4.06
CA TRP A 80 -18.37 -22.01 -3.88
C TRP A 80 -19.36 -21.65 -4.98
N PHE A 81 -20.05 -22.66 -5.50
CA PHE A 81 -21.14 -22.46 -6.43
C PHE A 81 -22.42 -23.07 -5.86
N VAL A 82 -23.49 -22.31 -5.85
CA VAL A 82 -24.79 -22.73 -5.31
C VAL A 82 -25.81 -22.57 -6.43
N ALA A 83 -26.57 -23.61 -6.74
CA ALA A 83 -27.53 -23.54 -7.85
C ALA A 83 -28.78 -24.37 -7.56
N HIS A 84 -29.94 -23.87 -7.98
CA HIS A 84 -31.20 -24.60 -7.96
C HIS A 84 -31.05 -25.95 -8.68
N GLU A 85 -31.73 -26.99 -8.20
CA GLU A 85 -31.59 -28.36 -8.70
C GLU A 85 -31.90 -28.54 -10.21
N ASP A 86 -32.69 -27.62 -10.76
CA ASP A 86 -33.03 -27.57 -12.19
C ASP A 86 -31.94 -26.98 -13.09
N ILE A 87 -30.87 -26.41 -12.51
CA ILE A 87 -29.79 -25.75 -13.25
C ILE A 87 -28.63 -26.71 -13.49
N ASP A 88 -28.17 -26.80 -14.75
CA ASP A 88 -26.88 -27.45 -15.06
C ASP A 88 -25.74 -26.56 -14.52
N PRO A 89 -25.03 -27.00 -13.46
CA PRO A 89 -24.07 -26.15 -12.78
C PRO A 89 -22.85 -25.79 -13.64
N ARG A 90 -22.53 -26.60 -14.67
CA ARG A 90 -21.40 -26.28 -15.55
C ARG A 90 -21.78 -25.21 -16.55
N GLN A 91 -22.93 -25.38 -17.21
CA GLN A 91 -23.40 -24.41 -18.21
C GLN A 91 -23.65 -23.04 -17.59
N GLU A 92 -24.24 -23.01 -16.39
CA GLU A 92 -24.51 -21.77 -15.69
C GLU A 92 -23.24 -21.07 -15.22
N LEU A 93 -22.26 -21.82 -14.72
CA LEU A 93 -20.98 -21.25 -14.31
C LEU A 93 -20.17 -20.74 -15.50
N ASP A 94 -20.17 -21.47 -16.63
CA ASP A 94 -19.58 -21.00 -17.89
C ASP A 94 -20.21 -19.69 -18.38
N LYS A 95 -21.55 -19.57 -18.27
CA LYS A 95 -22.28 -18.32 -18.56
C LYS A 95 -21.81 -17.19 -17.66
N ILE A 96 -21.80 -17.40 -16.33
CA ILE A 96 -21.41 -16.39 -15.35
C ILE A 96 -19.97 -15.93 -15.59
N LEU A 97 -19.01 -16.86 -15.73
CA LEU A 97 -17.59 -16.53 -15.90
C LEU A 97 -17.30 -15.81 -17.21
N ARG A 98 -18.05 -16.11 -18.28
CA ARG A 98 -17.95 -15.39 -19.55
C ARG A 98 -18.44 -13.94 -19.44
N ILE A 99 -19.49 -13.70 -18.66
CA ILE A 99 -20.11 -12.37 -18.53
C ILE A 99 -19.42 -11.51 -17.48
N SER A 100 -19.07 -12.11 -16.34
CA SER A 100 -18.48 -11.42 -15.17
C SER A 100 -17.70 -12.39 -14.29
N GLY A 101 -16.51 -12.77 -14.76
CA GLY A 101 -15.54 -13.58 -14.03
C GLY A 101 -14.74 -12.80 -12.96
N SER A 102 -13.57 -13.32 -12.62
CA SER A 102 -12.67 -12.67 -11.64
C SER A 102 -12.01 -11.43 -12.24
N PRO A 103 -12.11 -10.25 -11.60
CA PRO A 103 -11.41 -9.04 -12.06
C PRO A 103 -9.88 -9.18 -12.15
N TYR A 104 -9.32 -10.23 -11.55
CA TYR A 104 -7.89 -10.52 -11.55
C TYR A 104 -7.48 -11.52 -12.64
N GLU A 105 -8.45 -12.07 -13.38
CA GLU A 105 -8.18 -12.88 -14.55
C GLU A 105 -8.37 -12.08 -15.84
N PRO A 106 -7.60 -12.39 -16.90
CA PRO A 106 -7.87 -11.85 -18.21
C PRO A 106 -9.24 -12.27 -18.74
N ASP A 107 -9.77 -11.51 -19.70
CA ASP A 107 -11.04 -11.77 -20.36
C ASP A 107 -12.18 -12.00 -19.34
N HIS A 108 -12.19 -11.25 -18.23
CA HIS A 108 -13.13 -11.44 -17.12
C HIS A 108 -14.55 -10.89 -17.39
N GLY A 109 -14.79 -10.31 -18.56
CA GLY A 109 -16.07 -9.66 -18.87
C GLY A 109 -16.30 -8.40 -18.02
N SER A 110 -17.55 -8.08 -17.70
CA SER A 110 -17.88 -6.89 -16.92
C SER A 110 -17.55 -7.07 -15.44
N THR A 111 -16.92 -6.08 -14.82
CA THR A 111 -16.71 -6.03 -13.37
C THR A 111 -17.75 -5.19 -12.67
N VAL A 112 -18.76 -4.67 -13.36
CA VAL A 112 -19.82 -3.81 -12.77
C VAL A 112 -21.20 -4.23 -13.28
N ASN A 113 -22.24 -3.83 -12.55
CA ASN A 113 -23.59 -3.95 -13.08
C ASN A 113 -23.80 -2.93 -14.20
N ASN A 114 -24.09 -3.42 -15.40
CA ASN A 114 -24.34 -2.60 -16.59
C ASN A 114 -25.34 -3.31 -17.52
N ASP A 115 -25.53 -2.77 -18.72
CA ASP A 115 -26.47 -3.34 -19.70
C ASP A 115 -26.08 -4.77 -20.10
N VAL A 116 -24.77 -5.08 -20.23
CA VAL A 116 -24.30 -6.42 -20.60
C VAL A 116 -24.66 -7.44 -19.52
N THR A 117 -24.37 -7.12 -18.25
CA THR A 117 -24.69 -8.04 -17.15
C THR A 117 -26.20 -8.16 -16.95
N SER A 118 -26.94 -7.05 -17.08
CA SER A 118 -28.39 -7.04 -16.96
C SER A 118 -29.08 -7.83 -18.06
N GLN A 119 -28.61 -7.75 -19.31
CA GLN A 119 -29.15 -8.53 -20.44
C GLN A 119 -28.86 -10.03 -20.32
N ALA A 120 -27.72 -10.40 -19.70
CA ALA A 120 -27.33 -11.79 -19.50
C ALA A 120 -27.88 -12.40 -18.20
N GLY A 121 -28.70 -11.65 -17.44
CA GLY A 121 -29.21 -12.10 -16.15
C GLY A 121 -28.14 -12.27 -15.08
N VAL A 122 -27.02 -11.52 -15.14
CA VAL A 122 -25.93 -11.61 -14.16
C VAL A 122 -25.96 -10.38 -13.25
N PHE A 123 -26.14 -10.61 -11.95
CA PHE A 123 -26.01 -9.57 -10.93
C PHE A 123 -24.65 -9.68 -10.24
N VAL A 124 -23.89 -8.59 -10.28
CA VAL A 124 -22.51 -8.49 -9.83
C VAL A 124 -22.44 -7.88 -8.43
N VAL A 125 -21.73 -8.54 -7.52
CA VAL A 125 -21.36 -8.03 -6.20
C VAL A 125 -19.83 -8.03 -6.07
N ASN A 126 -19.22 -6.86 -5.93
CA ASN A 126 -17.76 -6.71 -5.87
C ASN A 126 -17.22 -6.53 -4.47
N ARG A 127 -15.90 -6.58 -4.34
CA ARG A 127 -15.17 -6.41 -3.08
C ARG A 127 -15.55 -5.19 -2.25
N TYR A 128 -16.05 -4.12 -2.87
CA TYR A 128 -16.45 -2.89 -2.21
C TYR A 128 -17.94 -2.80 -1.92
N ASP A 129 -18.70 -3.83 -2.27
CA ASP A 129 -20.15 -3.88 -2.08
C ASP A 129 -20.54 -4.70 -0.83
N TRP A 130 -19.58 -5.01 0.05
CA TRP A 130 -19.77 -5.83 1.26
C TRP A 130 -19.60 -5.03 2.54
N GLY A 131 -19.85 -5.69 3.67
CA GLY A 131 -19.99 -5.11 5.00
C GLY A 131 -18.88 -4.23 5.60
N TYR A 132 -17.68 -4.16 5.03
CA TYR A 132 -16.71 -3.12 5.43
C TYR A 132 -17.12 -1.73 4.88
N TYR A 133 -17.68 -1.71 3.67
CA TYR A 133 -18.05 -0.51 2.93
C TYR A 133 -19.54 -0.18 3.06
N ASP A 134 -20.33 -1.14 3.54
CA ASP A 134 -21.72 -0.95 3.94
C ASP A 134 -21.88 -1.12 5.45
N LYS A 135 -22.31 -0.07 6.15
CA LYS A 135 -22.45 -0.09 7.62
C LYS A 135 -23.90 -0.21 8.10
N ARG A 136 -24.86 -0.48 7.20
CA ARG A 136 -26.27 -0.56 7.59
C ARG A 136 -26.46 -1.76 8.53
N CYS A 137 -27.08 -1.54 9.67
CA CYS A 137 -27.23 -2.54 10.74
C CYS A 137 -25.92 -3.06 11.37
N PHE A 138 -24.75 -2.51 11.00
CA PHE A 138 -23.46 -2.97 11.53
C PHE A 138 -23.35 -2.73 13.04
N ASP A 139 -23.74 -1.53 13.52
CA ASP A 139 -23.65 -1.19 14.94
C ASP A 139 -24.61 -2.02 15.82
N GLU A 140 -25.68 -2.58 15.23
CA GLU A 140 -26.68 -3.40 15.93
C GLU A 140 -26.24 -4.87 16.03
N ILE A 141 -25.71 -5.42 14.93
CA ILE A 141 -25.45 -6.86 14.81
C ILE A 141 -23.95 -7.19 14.93
N GLY A 142 -23.08 -6.33 14.42
CA GLY A 142 -21.65 -6.59 14.25
C GLY A 142 -21.34 -7.70 13.24
N GLU A 143 -20.10 -8.19 13.28
CA GLU A 143 -19.61 -9.30 12.44
C GLU A 143 -19.44 -10.62 13.20
N GLY A 144 -19.87 -10.66 14.47
CA GLY A 144 -19.67 -11.78 15.39
C GLY A 144 -18.27 -11.83 16.02
N GLN A 145 -17.86 -13.00 16.52
CA GLN A 145 -16.51 -13.15 17.10
C GLN A 145 -15.44 -13.15 16.02
N GLU A 146 -14.48 -12.23 16.14
CA GLU A 146 -13.32 -12.17 15.25
C GLU A 146 -12.53 -13.49 15.25
N GLU A 147 -11.97 -13.86 14.10
CA GLU A 147 -11.02 -14.95 14.03
C GLU A 147 -9.72 -14.59 14.75
N GLY A 148 -9.04 -15.62 15.27
CA GLY A 148 -7.72 -15.44 15.88
C GLY A 148 -6.63 -15.22 14.82
N ASP A 149 -5.37 -15.24 15.26
CA ASP A 149 -4.18 -15.04 14.41
C ASP A 149 -4.07 -16.00 13.20
N ASP A 150 -4.89 -17.05 13.17
CA ASP A 150 -4.90 -18.08 12.12
C ASP A 150 -5.58 -17.62 10.81
N ASP A 151 -6.56 -16.70 10.86
CA ASP A 151 -7.22 -16.14 9.66
C ASP A 151 -7.72 -14.71 9.88
N VAL A 152 -6.79 -13.75 9.81
CA VAL A 152 -7.06 -12.31 10.01
C VAL A 152 -8.00 -11.73 8.93
N LEU A 153 -8.20 -12.44 7.81
CA LEU A 153 -9.01 -11.99 6.68
C LEU A 153 -10.44 -12.55 6.69
N ALA A 154 -10.84 -13.21 7.78
CA ALA A 154 -12.12 -13.91 7.88
C ALA A 154 -13.37 -13.09 7.50
N ASN A 155 -13.37 -11.80 7.84
CA ASN A 155 -14.47 -10.86 7.49
C ASN A 155 -14.53 -10.52 5.99
N SER A 156 -13.54 -10.97 5.21
CA SER A 156 -13.38 -10.72 3.78
C SER A 156 -13.27 -12.01 2.96
N ASN A 157 -13.61 -13.16 3.55
CA ASN A 157 -13.51 -14.47 2.89
C ASN A 157 -14.67 -15.43 3.22
N SER A 158 -15.75 -14.93 3.84
CA SER A 158 -16.93 -15.72 4.15
C SER A 158 -18.22 -14.92 4.12
N LEU A 159 -19.32 -15.59 3.77
CA LEU A 159 -20.67 -15.01 3.75
C LEU A 159 -21.74 -16.07 4.01
N GLY A 160 -22.92 -15.61 4.40
CA GLY A 160 -24.12 -16.44 4.47
C GLY A 160 -25.03 -16.27 3.27
N LEU A 161 -25.76 -17.32 2.92
CA LEU A 161 -26.88 -17.31 1.98
C LEU A 161 -28.08 -17.98 2.67
N VAL A 162 -29.16 -17.22 2.90
CA VAL A 162 -30.23 -17.61 3.83
C VAL A 162 -31.60 -17.32 3.22
N ASP A 163 -32.53 -18.27 3.33
CA ASP A 163 -33.93 -18.03 3.00
C ASP A 163 -34.49 -16.90 3.88
N ARG A 164 -35.18 -15.93 3.24
CA ARG A 164 -35.65 -14.73 3.93
C ARG A 164 -36.53 -15.04 5.14
N SER A 165 -37.31 -16.13 5.12
CA SER A 165 -38.26 -16.46 6.20
C SER A 165 -37.58 -16.70 7.55
N ILE A 166 -36.29 -17.08 7.55
CA ILE A 166 -35.53 -17.36 8.77
C ILE A 166 -34.22 -16.54 8.88
N ALA A 167 -34.06 -15.49 8.06
CA ALA A 167 -32.83 -14.71 7.99
C ALA A 167 -32.38 -14.17 9.35
N GLN A 168 -33.30 -13.62 10.13
CA GLN A 168 -33.01 -13.08 11.46
C GLN A 168 -32.61 -14.16 12.46
N GLU A 169 -33.28 -15.32 12.42
CA GLU A 169 -32.97 -16.46 13.30
C GLU A 169 -31.57 -17.02 13.04
N MET A 170 -31.17 -17.12 11.76
CA MET A 170 -29.83 -17.56 11.37
C MET A 170 -28.75 -16.55 11.79
N VAL A 171 -29.00 -15.25 11.62
CA VAL A 171 -28.08 -14.21 12.09
C VAL A 171 -27.83 -14.35 13.59
N GLN A 172 -28.89 -14.50 14.40
CA GLN A 172 -28.78 -14.69 15.84
C GLN A 172 -28.02 -15.98 16.20
N ARG A 173 -28.25 -17.07 15.46
CA ARG A 173 -27.52 -18.32 15.63
C ARG A 173 -26.00 -18.16 15.43
N TRP A 174 -25.60 -17.33 14.46
CA TRP A 174 -24.19 -17.14 14.07
C TRP A 174 -23.45 -16.02 14.80
N GLN A 175 -24.15 -15.04 15.37
CA GLN A 175 -23.57 -13.84 16.00
C GLN A 175 -22.53 -14.15 17.10
N GLY A 176 -22.70 -15.24 17.83
CA GLY A 176 -21.76 -15.67 18.89
C GLY A 176 -20.59 -16.54 18.42
N GLN A 177 -20.52 -16.86 17.13
CA GLN A 177 -19.58 -17.85 16.59
C GLN A 177 -18.50 -17.18 15.75
N ARG A 178 -17.30 -17.75 15.82
CA ARG A 178 -16.21 -17.48 14.88
C ARG A 178 -16.66 -17.80 13.45
N LEU A 179 -16.23 -17.00 12.48
CA LEU A 179 -16.71 -17.08 11.09
C LEU A 179 -16.44 -18.45 10.45
N SER A 180 -15.26 -19.04 10.68
CA SER A 180 -14.89 -20.37 10.20
C SER A 180 -15.68 -21.52 10.83
N ARG A 181 -16.36 -21.26 11.96
CA ARG A 181 -17.10 -22.28 12.75
C ARG A 181 -18.61 -22.18 12.59
N ARG A 182 -19.10 -21.24 11.79
CA ARG A 182 -20.54 -21.07 11.54
C ARG A 182 -21.08 -22.29 10.80
N GLU A 183 -21.93 -23.04 11.48
CA GLU A 183 -22.57 -24.22 10.90
C GLU A 183 -23.70 -23.83 9.96
N SER A 184 -23.78 -24.54 8.83
CA SER A 184 -24.92 -24.45 7.90
C SER A 184 -26.14 -25.21 8.43
N ALA A 185 -27.33 -24.76 8.03
CA ALA A 185 -28.61 -25.36 8.33
C ALA A 185 -29.46 -25.49 7.04
N GLU A 186 -30.59 -26.19 7.12
CA GLU A 186 -31.46 -26.50 5.98
C GLU A 186 -31.82 -25.27 5.11
N HIS A 187 -32.10 -24.14 5.75
CA HIS A 187 -32.55 -22.90 5.10
C HIS A 187 -31.50 -21.78 5.14
N GLY A 188 -30.26 -22.08 5.54
CA GLY A 188 -29.19 -21.09 5.60
C GLY A 188 -27.82 -21.71 5.60
N ILE A 189 -27.02 -21.41 4.57
CA ILE A 189 -25.67 -21.93 4.42
C ILE A 189 -24.65 -20.84 4.71
N TRP A 190 -23.53 -21.24 5.32
CA TRP A 190 -22.36 -20.38 5.52
C TRP A 190 -21.23 -20.87 4.62
N LEU A 191 -20.75 -19.99 3.74
CA LEU A 191 -19.72 -20.27 2.75
C LEU A 191 -18.43 -19.58 3.19
N HIS A 192 -17.36 -20.35 3.32
CA HIS A 192 -16.06 -19.86 3.76
C HIS A 192 -14.96 -20.34 2.81
N ILE A 193 -14.08 -19.42 2.43
CA ILE A 193 -12.90 -19.65 1.59
C ILE A 193 -11.67 -19.42 2.49
N PRO A 194 -10.98 -20.48 2.95
CA PRO A 194 -9.80 -20.33 3.79
C PRO A 194 -8.74 -19.46 3.11
N HIS A 195 -8.16 -18.51 3.85
CA HIS A 195 -7.12 -17.59 3.37
C HIS A 195 -7.52 -16.71 2.18
N GLY A 196 -8.82 -16.65 1.83
CA GLY A 196 -9.30 -15.74 0.80
C GLY A 196 -9.09 -14.28 1.19
N GLU A 197 -8.89 -13.43 0.19
CA GLU A 197 -8.92 -11.97 0.34
C GLU A 197 -9.85 -11.39 -0.72
N TYR A 198 -10.65 -10.39 -0.35
CA TYR A 198 -11.66 -9.74 -1.18
C TYR A 198 -12.75 -10.68 -1.70
N MET A 199 -13.99 -10.44 -1.30
CA MET A 199 -15.14 -11.25 -1.71
C MET A 199 -15.73 -10.79 -3.04
N PHE A 200 -16.13 -11.75 -3.86
CA PHE A 200 -16.89 -11.50 -5.08
C PHE A 200 -18.07 -12.46 -5.16
N GLY A 201 -19.23 -11.92 -5.52
CA GLY A 201 -20.48 -12.65 -5.68
C GLY A 201 -21.06 -12.44 -7.07
N ARG A 202 -21.59 -13.49 -7.69
CA ARG A 202 -22.32 -13.40 -8.96
C ARG A 202 -23.60 -14.20 -8.85
N PHE A 203 -24.75 -13.54 -8.95
CA PHE A 203 -26.02 -14.22 -9.08
C PHE A 203 -26.35 -14.42 -10.56
N GLY A 204 -26.76 -15.62 -10.94
CA GLY A 204 -27.36 -15.91 -12.23
C GLY A 204 -28.88 -15.96 -12.10
N PHE A 205 -29.57 -15.11 -12.85
CA PHE A 205 -31.02 -15.04 -12.96
C PHE A 205 -31.51 -15.90 -14.12
N ASN A 206 -32.77 -16.33 -14.00
CA ASN A 206 -33.49 -16.98 -15.10
C ASN A 206 -33.64 -16.05 -16.31
N ASP A 207 -34.02 -16.60 -17.46
CA ASP A 207 -34.14 -15.85 -18.73
C ASP A 207 -35.16 -14.69 -18.68
N THR A 208 -36.08 -14.71 -17.71
CA THR A 208 -37.05 -13.63 -17.49
C THR A 208 -36.55 -12.53 -16.53
N HIS A 209 -35.35 -12.70 -15.97
CA HIS A 209 -34.73 -11.84 -14.97
C HIS A 209 -35.57 -11.62 -13.70
N THR A 210 -36.46 -12.57 -13.38
CA THR A 210 -37.41 -12.45 -12.25
C THR A 210 -36.92 -13.09 -10.97
N ALA A 211 -36.06 -14.11 -11.06
CA ALA A 211 -35.51 -14.81 -9.90
C ALA A 211 -34.10 -15.32 -10.19
N ALA A 212 -33.22 -15.20 -9.20
CA ALA A 212 -31.94 -15.88 -9.16
C ALA A 212 -32.16 -17.39 -9.09
N GLY A 213 -31.37 -18.15 -9.84
CA GLY A 213 -31.30 -19.60 -9.75
C GLY A 213 -29.91 -20.11 -9.37
N SER A 214 -28.89 -19.24 -9.41
CA SER A 214 -27.52 -19.60 -9.06
C SER A 214 -26.76 -18.47 -8.36
N PHE A 215 -25.72 -18.84 -7.61
CA PHE A 215 -24.81 -17.93 -6.93
C PHE A 215 -23.38 -18.49 -6.94
N LEU A 216 -22.44 -17.73 -7.49
CA LEU A 216 -21.00 -18.00 -7.41
C LEU A 216 -20.36 -17.07 -6.39
N PHE A 217 -19.62 -17.65 -5.45
CA PHE A 217 -18.81 -16.95 -4.46
C PHE A 217 -17.33 -17.31 -4.61
N PHE A 218 -16.47 -16.31 -4.74
CA PHE A 218 -15.03 -16.48 -4.94
C PHE A 218 -14.23 -15.32 -4.34
N SER A 219 -12.89 -15.46 -4.34
CA SER A 219 -11.96 -14.47 -3.79
C SER A 219 -10.99 -13.92 -4.84
N ALA A 220 -10.19 -12.91 -4.50
CA ALA A 220 -9.13 -12.42 -5.37
C ALA A 220 -8.08 -13.48 -5.72
N TYR A 221 -7.94 -14.53 -4.89
CA TYR A 221 -7.01 -15.64 -5.11
C TYR A 221 -7.61 -16.81 -5.88
N THR A 222 -8.88 -16.72 -6.31
CA THR A 222 -9.50 -17.76 -7.12
C THR A 222 -9.07 -17.64 -8.58
N GLU A 223 -8.25 -18.58 -9.04
CA GLU A 223 -7.86 -18.75 -10.44
C GLU A 223 -8.74 -19.82 -11.10
N PHE A 224 -9.72 -19.41 -11.92
CA PHE A 224 -10.65 -20.32 -12.59
C PHE A 224 -9.97 -21.20 -13.65
N THR A 225 -8.80 -20.79 -14.14
CA THR A 225 -7.94 -21.65 -14.98
C THR A 225 -7.31 -22.83 -14.22
N ARG A 226 -7.29 -22.80 -12.88
CA ARG A 226 -6.78 -23.87 -12.00
C ARG A 226 -7.85 -24.46 -11.08
N THR A 227 -9.06 -23.91 -11.11
CA THR A 227 -10.18 -24.31 -10.27
C THR A 227 -11.07 -25.29 -11.01
N SER A 228 -11.55 -26.32 -10.34
CA SER A 228 -12.56 -27.25 -10.85
C SER A 228 -13.61 -27.61 -9.79
N PHE A 229 -14.69 -28.27 -10.21
CA PHE A 229 -15.58 -28.93 -9.26
C PHE A 229 -14.85 -30.06 -8.55
N LEU A 230 -15.10 -30.24 -7.25
CA LEU A 230 -14.52 -31.33 -6.48
C LEU A 230 -14.76 -32.69 -7.18
N GLY A 231 -13.67 -33.41 -7.46
CA GLY A 231 -13.70 -34.72 -8.12
C GLY A 231 -13.79 -34.69 -9.65
N ILE A 232 -13.83 -33.50 -10.27
CA ILE A 232 -13.78 -33.31 -11.73
C ILE A 232 -12.41 -32.73 -12.12
N PRO A 233 -11.65 -33.38 -13.01
CA PRO A 233 -10.30 -32.93 -13.37
C PRO A 233 -10.30 -31.73 -14.32
N ARG A 234 -11.39 -31.47 -15.04
CA ARG A 234 -11.49 -30.35 -15.98
C ARG A 234 -11.68 -29.03 -15.21
N THR A 235 -10.83 -28.05 -15.50
CA THR A 235 -10.90 -26.70 -14.93
C THR A 235 -12.06 -25.88 -15.52
N LEU A 236 -12.45 -24.83 -14.80
CA LEU A 236 -13.57 -23.96 -15.17
C LEU A 236 -13.25 -23.00 -16.32
N ARG A 237 -11.96 -22.66 -16.49
CA ARG A 237 -11.46 -21.96 -17.68
C ARG A 237 -10.26 -22.68 -18.27
N GLU A 238 -10.07 -22.49 -19.56
CA GLU A 238 -8.88 -22.93 -20.26
C GLU A 238 -7.77 -21.90 -20.06
N HIS A 239 -6.58 -22.38 -19.69
CA HIS A 239 -5.41 -21.52 -19.60
C HIS A 239 -4.95 -21.11 -21.01
N MET A 240 -4.81 -19.81 -21.24
CA MET A 240 -4.19 -19.24 -22.43
C MET A 240 -2.95 -18.45 -22.02
N THR A 241 -1.82 -18.72 -22.68
CA THR A 241 -0.59 -17.95 -22.49
C THR A 241 -0.81 -16.48 -22.91
N PRO A 242 -0.01 -15.53 -22.37
CA PRO A 242 -0.08 -14.13 -22.79
C PRO A 242 0.05 -13.95 -24.32
N GLN A 243 0.92 -14.73 -24.97
CA GLN A 243 1.10 -14.70 -26.42
C GLN A 243 -0.15 -15.18 -27.17
N GLU A 244 -0.70 -16.35 -26.83
CA GLU A 244 -1.91 -16.87 -27.49
C GLU A 244 -3.09 -15.93 -27.36
N ARG A 245 -3.22 -15.28 -26.19
CA ARG A 245 -4.26 -14.29 -25.93
C ARG A 245 -4.06 -13.03 -26.79
N PHE A 246 -2.84 -12.50 -26.84
CA PHE A 246 -2.50 -11.37 -27.67
C PHE A 246 -2.79 -11.66 -29.15
N GLU A 247 -2.36 -12.82 -29.66
CA GLU A 247 -2.64 -13.23 -31.04
C GLU A 247 -4.14 -13.40 -31.32
N ARG A 248 -4.91 -13.92 -30.36
CA ARG A 248 -6.38 -14.01 -30.47
C ARG A 248 -7.01 -12.63 -30.53
N GLN A 249 -6.66 -11.76 -29.60
CA GLN A 249 -7.20 -10.40 -29.50
C GLN A 249 -6.84 -9.55 -30.74
N LEU A 250 -5.65 -9.73 -31.31
CA LEU A 250 -5.28 -9.14 -32.60
C LEU A 250 -6.20 -9.60 -33.74
N ARG A 251 -6.52 -10.90 -33.82
CA ARG A 251 -7.48 -11.43 -34.80
C ARG A 251 -8.91 -10.93 -34.57
N GLU A 252 -9.27 -10.69 -33.32
CA GLU A 252 -10.57 -10.13 -32.91
C GLU A 252 -10.67 -8.61 -33.13
N GLY A 253 -9.56 -7.95 -33.51
CA GLY A 253 -9.53 -6.51 -33.76
C GLY A 253 -9.55 -5.65 -32.50
N VAL A 254 -9.08 -6.19 -31.36
CA VAL A 254 -8.96 -5.44 -30.11
C VAL A 254 -7.98 -4.28 -30.28
N ASP A 255 -8.38 -3.10 -29.80
CA ASP A 255 -7.53 -1.92 -29.81
C ASP A 255 -6.53 -1.94 -28.64
N PHE A 256 -5.24 -2.01 -28.98
CA PHE A 256 -4.13 -1.97 -28.02
C PHE A 256 -3.53 -0.57 -27.85
N SER A 257 -4.15 0.48 -28.37
CA SER A 257 -3.70 1.87 -28.19
C SER A 257 -3.73 2.33 -26.73
N GLY A 258 -4.51 1.65 -25.88
CA GLY A 258 -4.75 2.04 -24.48
C GLY A 258 -5.79 3.16 -24.34
N MET A 259 -6.33 3.70 -25.43
CA MET A 259 -7.25 4.84 -25.39
C MET A 259 -8.57 4.53 -24.67
N GLU A 260 -9.11 3.33 -24.84
CA GLU A 260 -10.30 2.91 -24.08
C GLU A 260 -10.01 2.82 -22.58
N MET A 261 -8.85 2.28 -22.20
CA MET A 261 -8.43 2.25 -20.79
C MET A 261 -8.31 3.67 -20.21
N VAL A 262 -7.72 4.60 -20.97
CA VAL A 262 -7.62 6.01 -20.57
C VAL A 262 -8.99 6.66 -20.43
N LYS A 263 -9.91 6.44 -21.38
CA LYS A 263 -11.29 6.94 -21.29
C LYS A 263 -12.00 6.38 -20.06
N ASP A 264 -11.84 5.10 -19.77
CA ASP A 264 -12.43 4.45 -18.60
C ASP A 264 -11.88 5.06 -17.30
N MET A 265 -10.57 5.25 -17.21
CA MET A 265 -9.92 5.92 -16.07
C MET A 265 -10.43 7.35 -15.88
N ILE A 266 -10.55 8.13 -16.97
CA ILE A 266 -11.04 9.52 -16.92
C ILE A 266 -12.54 9.54 -16.58
N SER A 267 -13.34 8.59 -17.06
CA SER A 267 -14.77 8.49 -16.72
C SER A 267 -14.99 8.30 -15.21
N CYS A 268 -14.01 7.74 -14.50
CA CYS A 268 -14.04 7.58 -13.05
C CYS A 268 -13.70 8.87 -12.29
N GLN A 269 -13.13 9.88 -12.94
CA GLN A 269 -12.78 11.16 -12.33
C GLN A 269 -13.96 12.13 -12.45
N HIS A 270 -14.77 12.21 -11.39
CA HIS A 270 -15.90 13.14 -11.34
C HIS A 270 -15.44 14.52 -10.89
N VAL A 271 -14.69 15.20 -11.76
CA VAL A 271 -14.38 16.61 -11.60
C VAL A 271 -15.31 17.37 -12.53
N SER A 272 -16.17 18.22 -11.97
CA SER A 272 -16.90 19.20 -12.80
C SER A 272 -15.86 20.06 -13.48
N HIS A 273 -15.91 20.16 -14.81
CA HIS A 273 -15.00 21.05 -15.52
C HIS A 273 -15.10 22.45 -14.90
N PRO A 274 -13.96 23.07 -14.56
CA PRO A 274 -14.00 24.43 -14.04
C PRO A 274 -14.63 25.35 -15.10
N PRO A 275 -15.26 26.47 -14.69
CA PRO A 275 -15.80 27.45 -15.62
C PRO A 275 -14.76 27.85 -16.67
N ALA A 276 -15.20 28.23 -17.87
CA ALA A 276 -14.28 28.61 -18.95
C ALA A 276 -13.29 29.73 -18.55
N SER A 277 -13.67 30.58 -17.58
CA SER A 277 -12.82 31.64 -17.02
C SER A 277 -11.69 31.14 -16.12
N GLU A 278 -11.75 29.90 -15.66
CA GLU A 278 -10.79 29.24 -14.77
C GLU A 278 -9.95 28.18 -15.49
N LEU A 279 -10.26 27.90 -16.76
CA LEU A 279 -9.42 27.05 -17.61
C LEU A 279 -8.11 27.74 -17.90
N LEU A 280 -7.01 27.04 -17.63
CA LEU A 280 -5.65 27.47 -17.95
C LEU A 280 -5.11 26.66 -19.13
N GLY A 281 -4.12 27.24 -19.82
CA GLY A 281 -3.55 26.67 -21.04
C GLY A 281 -4.47 26.80 -22.28
N PRO A 282 -4.06 26.23 -23.43
CA PRO A 282 -2.75 25.63 -23.66
C PRO A 282 -1.64 26.68 -23.50
N TYR A 283 -0.53 26.29 -22.89
CA TYR A 283 0.64 27.15 -22.72
C TYR A 283 1.48 27.14 -24.00
N ASP A 284 2.31 28.17 -24.17
CA ASP A 284 3.33 28.11 -25.20
C ASP A 284 4.38 27.06 -24.81
N SER A 285 4.82 26.26 -25.78
CA SER A 285 5.93 25.31 -25.59
C SER A 285 7.22 25.95 -25.04
N SER A 286 7.39 27.27 -25.18
CA SER A 286 8.48 28.03 -24.54
C SER A 286 8.37 28.06 -23.02
N ASP A 287 7.16 27.98 -22.47
CA ASP A 287 6.89 27.98 -21.02
C ASP A 287 7.14 26.60 -20.38
N TYR A 288 7.38 25.55 -21.19
CA TYR A 288 7.53 24.18 -20.69
C TYR A 288 8.76 24.04 -19.78
N ILE A 289 8.49 23.64 -18.55
CA ILE A 289 9.48 23.49 -17.49
C ILE A 289 10.15 22.12 -17.49
N LEU A 290 9.55 21.10 -18.11
CA LEU A 290 10.11 19.74 -18.22
C LEU A 290 10.46 19.43 -19.69
N ARG A 291 11.71 19.05 -19.93
CA ARG A 291 12.15 18.52 -21.23
C ARG A 291 11.91 17.01 -21.29
N GLU A 292 12.03 16.45 -22.49
CA GLU A 292 11.93 15.00 -22.73
C GLU A 292 12.80 14.19 -21.76
N GLN A 293 14.05 14.58 -21.55
CA GLN A 293 14.96 13.90 -20.62
C GLN A 293 14.46 13.95 -19.17
N ASP A 294 13.85 15.06 -18.77
CA ASP A 294 13.28 15.23 -17.43
C ASP A 294 12.09 14.28 -17.23
N ILE A 295 11.21 14.18 -18.24
CA ILE A 295 10.02 13.31 -18.22
C ILE A 295 10.42 11.83 -18.25
N GLU A 296 11.40 11.45 -19.06
CA GLU A 296 11.90 10.07 -19.12
C GLU A 296 12.63 9.66 -17.83
N ALA A 297 13.33 10.58 -17.17
CA ALA A 297 13.91 10.35 -15.85
C ALA A 297 12.82 10.13 -14.79
N LEU A 298 11.75 10.94 -14.81
CA LEU A 298 10.59 10.76 -13.93
C LEU A 298 9.89 9.41 -14.16
N ARG A 299 9.65 9.04 -15.43
CA ARG A 299 9.04 7.74 -15.79
C ARG A 299 9.89 6.57 -15.30
N SER A 300 11.18 6.60 -15.60
CA SER A 300 12.12 5.53 -15.22
C SER A 300 12.22 5.39 -13.70
N TYR A 301 12.23 6.51 -12.97
CA TYR A 301 12.20 6.50 -11.50
C TYR A 301 10.93 5.87 -10.93
N CYS A 302 9.76 6.13 -11.54
CA CYS A 302 8.51 5.47 -11.15
C CYS A 302 8.52 3.96 -11.43
N GLU A 303 9.06 3.52 -12.57
CA GLU A 303 9.16 2.09 -12.92
C GLU A 303 10.12 1.33 -12.02
N GLU A 304 11.27 1.90 -11.63
CA GLU A 304 12.18 1.28 -10.65
C GLU A 304 11.50 1.03 -9.29
N GLN A 305 10.56 1.90 -8.90
CA GLN A 305 9.81 1.73 -7.64
C GLN A 305 8.72 0.64 -7.75
N ILE A 306 8.28 0.29 -8.96
CA ILE A 306 7.20 -0.68 -9.21
C ILE A 306 7.76 -2.09 -9.55
N SER A 307 8.91 -2.14 -10.24
CA SER A 307 9.56 -3.36 -10.75
C SER A 307 10.20 -4.25 -9.68
N SER A 308 10.17 -3.87 -8.40
CA SER A 308 10.59 -4.73 -7.29
C SER A 308 9.72 -6.00 -7.09
N ASN A 309 8.66 -6.18 -7.89
CA ASN A 309 7.68 -7.27 -7.75
C ASN A 309 7.78 -8.38 -8.82
N GLY A 310 8.90 -8.52 -9.54
CA GLY A 310 9.13 -9.65 -10.46
C GLY A 310 8.26 -9.65 -11.72
N ALA A 311 7.71 -8.50 -12.11
CA ALA A 311 6.94 -8.35 -13.34
C ALA A 311 7.85 -8.37 -14.59
N GLU A 312 7.33 -8.91 -15.70
CA GLU A 312 7.99 -8.87 -17.01
C GLU A 312 8.30 -7.43 -17.44
N PRO A 313 9.39 -7.21 -18.20
CA PRO A 313 9.82 -5.88 -18.61
C PRO A 313 8.73 -5.15 -19.41
N THR A 314 8.33 -3.99 -18.91
CA THR A 314 7.40 -3.07 -19.58
C THR A 314 8.14 -2.25 -20.64
N VAL A 315 7.41 -1.79 -21.66
CA VAL A 315 7.96 -1.02 -22.80
C VAL A 315 8.83 0.15 -22.32
N HIS A 316 10.07 0.23 -22.81
CA HIS A 316 11.14 1.11 -22.34
C HIS A 316 10.98 2.63 -22.62
N GLY A 317 9.79 3.13 -22.93
CA GLY A 317 9.56 4.55 -23.20
C GLY A 317 8.22 4.85 -23.86
N PHE A 318 7.88 6.14 -23.95
CA PHE A 318 6.73 6.56 -24.75
C PHE A 318 7.03 6.38 -26.24
N ILE A 319 6.08 5.81 -26.99
CA ILE A 319 6.24 5.47 -28.40
C ILE A 319 5.46 6.42 -29.30
N ASP A 320 5.92 6.55 -30.54
CA ASP A 320 5.21 7.33 -31.56
C ASP A 320 3.86 6.68 -31.94
N PRO A 321 2.83 7.48 -32.27
CA PRO A 321 2.83 8.95 -32.37
C PRO A 321 2.52 9.68 -31.04
N TRP A 322 2.40 8.96 -29.92
CA TRP A 322 1.89 9.50 -28.66
C TRP A 322 2.93 10.17 -27.78
N LYS A 323 4.22 9.97 -28.07
CA LYS A 323 5.33 10.51 -27.28
C LYS A 323 5.24 12.02 -27.05
N GLN A 324 5.18 12.82 -28.12
CA GLN A 324 5.12 14.28 -28.00
C GLN A 324 3.81 14.77 -27.33
N PRO A 325 2.62 14.29 -27.73
CA PRO A 325 1.38 14.65 -27.03
C PRO A 325 1.40 14.37 -25.52
N LEU A 326 2.04 13.28 -25.09
CA LEU A 326 2.16 12.96 -23.65
C LEU A 326 3.12 13.92 -22.94
N PHE A 327 4.21 14.32 -23.57
CA PHE A 327 5.13 15.33 -23.01
C PHE A 327 4.49 16.70 -22.88
N ASP A 328 3.70 17.08 -23.88
CA ASP A 328 2.94 18.32 -23.87
C ASP A 328 1.91 18.28 -22.73
N LEU A 329 1.13 17.21 -22.64
CA LEU A 329 0.13 17.02 -21.57
C LEU A 329 0.74 17.09 -20.16
N ILE A 330 1.91 16.47 -19.94
CA ILE A 330 2.58 16.51 -18.64
C ILE A 330 3.00 17.94 -18.28
N ASN A 331 3.51 18.72 -19.24
CA ASN A 331 3.83 20.12 -19.00
C ASN A 331 2.56 20.95 -18.75
N GLU A 332 1.51 20.78 -19.55
CA GLU A 332 0.22 21.45 -19.37
C GLU A 332 -0.36 21.23 -17.98
N MET A 333 -0.32 19.98 -17.49
CA MET A 333 -0.75 19.63 -16.13
C MET A 333 0.12 20.29 -15.06
N ALA A 334 1.45 20.24 -15.22
CA ALA A 334 2.38 20.83 -14.26
C ALA A 334 2.24 22.35 -14.18
N LEU A 335 2.19 23.05 -15.33
CA LEU A 335 2.05 24.50 -15.41
C LEU A 335 0.69 24.96 -14.87
N SER A 336 -0.40 24.26 -15.21
CA SER A 336 -1.73 24.52 -14.65
C SER A 336 -1.76 24.36 -13.15
N TYR A 337 -1.13 23.31 -12.62
CA TYR A 337 -1.04 23.12 -11.18
C TYR A 337 -0.26 24.25 -10.51
N LEU A 338 0.88 24.64 -11.09
CA LEU A 338 1.73 25.69 -10.57
C LEU A 338 1.05 27.06 -10.57
N GLU A 339 0.43 27.45 -11.68
CA GLU A 339 -0.24 28.74 -11.81
C GLU A 339 -1.51 28.82 -10.96
N HIS A 340 -2.31 27.76 -10.91
CA HIS A 340 -3.56 27.77 -10.16
C HIS A 340 -3.37 27.58 -8.65
N PHE A 341 -2.59 26.57 -8.25
CA PHE A 341 -2.51 26.15 -6.85
C PHE A 341 -1.27 26.66 -6.12
N ILE A 342 -0.14 26.88 -6.81
CA ILE A 342 1.11 27.25 -6.14
C ILE A 342 1.34 28.77 -6.14
N LEU A 343 1.17 29.42 -7.30
CA LEU A 343 1.42 30.84 -7.51
C LEU A 343 0.67 31.77 -6.53
N PRO A 344 -0.61 31.55 -6.19
CA PRO A 344 -1.32 32.42 -5.23
C PRO A 344 -0.71 32.41 -3.83
N HIS A 345 -0.05 31.32 -3.46
CA HIS A 345 0.53 31.11 -2.13
C HIS A 345 2.05 31.34 -2.07
N LEU A 346 2.69 31.58 -3.22
CA LEU A 346 4.11 31.93 -3.31
C LEU A 346 4.36 33.38 -2.88
N GLY A 347 4.99 33.60 -1.71
CA GLY A 347 5.58 34.90 -1.33
C GLY A 347 5.55 35.32 0.13
N GLY A 348 6.20 34.55 1.01
CA GLY A 348 6.47 34.91 2.41
C GLY A 348 7.86 34.43 2.87
N ASP A 349 8.32 34.87 4.04
CA ASP A 349 9.69 34.63 4.53
C ASP A 349 9.96 33.18 5.02
N ASN A 350 8.93 32.32 5.09
CA ASN A 350 9.00 30.99 5.70
C ASN A 350 8.38 29.90 4.82
N VAL A 351 9.23 29.02 4.27
CA VAL A 351 8.87 27.85 3.44
C VAL A 351 7.94 26.88 4.18
N ALA A 352 8.10 26.72 5.50
CA ALA A 352 7.26 25.83 6.29
C ALA A 352 5.81 26.33 6.37
N GLU A 353 5.58 27.63 6.56
CA GLU A 353 4.22 28.20 6.59
C GLU A 353 3.53 28.12 5.22
N MET A 354 4.31 28.26 4.15
CA MET A 354 3.81 28.05 2.79
C MET A 354 3.40 26.59 2.56
N ALA A 355 4.24 25.64 2.97
CA ALA A 355 3.93 24.21 2.89
C ALA A 355 2.65 23.85 3.66
N LYS A 356 2.45 24.41 4.87
CA LYS A 356 1.23 24.21 5.66
C LYS A 356 -0.02 24.73 4.95
N THR A 357 0.11 25.85 4.23
CA THR A 357 -1.00 26.45 3.49
C THR A 357 -1.34 25.61 2.25
N LEU A 358 -0.32 25.12 1.55
CA LEU A 358 -0.47 24.31 0.33
C LEU A 358 -0.97 22.89 0.62
N PHE A 359 -0.60 22.34 1.78
CA PHE A 359 -0.88 20.95 2.16
C PHE A 359 -1.53 20.92 3.54
N PRO A 360 -2.77 21.41 3.71
CA PRO A 360 -3.39 21.58 5.02
C PRO A 360 -3.60 20.27 5.79
N ASP A 361 -3.70 19.13 5.09
CA ASP A 361 -3.85 17.81 5.69
C ASP A 361 -2.51 17.08 5.90
N TYR A 362 -1.38 17.81 5.91
CA TYR A 362 -0.04 17.28 6.15
C TYR A 362 0.14 16.60 7.53
N GLU A 363 -0.85 16.71 8.40
CA GLU A 363 -0.89 16.12 9.74
C GLU A 363 -1.85 14.93 9.84
N LYS A 364 -2.65 14.63 8.80
CA LYS A 364 -3.62 13.52 8.82
C LYS A 364 -2.91 12.18 8.80
N ASN A 365 -3.17 11.37 9.83
CA ASN A 365 -2.72 9.99 9.95
C ASN A 365 -3.60 9.04 9.14
N SER A 366 -3.44 8.99 7.82
CA SER A 366 -4.05 7.96 6.98
C SER A 366 -2.99 6.96 6.47
N ARG A 367 -3.36 5.69 6.43
CA ARG A 367 -2.67 4.68 5.60
C ARG A 367 -3.54 4.42 4.36
N PRO A 368 -2.98 4.46 3.15
CA PRO A 368 -1.62 4.92 2.81
C PRO A 368 -1.39 6.42 3.12
N ILE A 369 -0.11 6.83 3.20
CA ILE A 369 0.31 8.24 3.44
C ILE A 369 -0.52 9.15 2.54
N SER A 370 -1.21 10.14 3.12
CA SER A 370 -2.01 11.07 2.31
C SER A 370 -1.09 11.87 1.39
N LEU A 371 -1.64 12.28 0.25
CA LEU A 371 -0.93 13.11 -0.72
C LEU A 371 -0.34 14.36 -0.05
N ASP A 372 -1.10 15.04 0.80
CA ASP A 372 -0.66 16.21 1.56
C ASP A 372 0.57 15.94 2.44
N VAL A 373 0.63 14.80 3.13
CA VAL A 373 1.79 14.44 3.98
C VAL A 373 3.03 14.25 3.10
N ALA A 374 2.91 13.55 1.98
CA ALA A 374 4.01 13.34 1.05
C ALA A 374 4.47 14.67 0.44
N SER A 375 3.54 15.47 -0.09
CA SER A 375 3.81 16.75 -0.72
C SER A 375 4.43 17.77 0.25
N TYR A 376 3.97 17.82 1.51
CA TYR A 376 4.56 18.68 2.55
C TYR A 376 6.03 18.32 2.85
N LEU A 377 6.31 17.03 2.99
CA LEU A 377 7.68 16.55 3.23
C LEU A 377 8.61 16.91 2.07
N HIS A 378 8.15 16.69 0.84
CA HIS A 378 8.92 17.00 -0.37
C HIS A 378 9.17 18.51 -0.49
N PHE A 379 8.12 19.32 -0.26
CA PHE A 379 8.19 20.78 -0.29
C PHE A 379 9.18 21.37 0.71
N THR A 380 9.25 20.80 1.91
CA THR A 380 10.11 21.33 2.98
C THR A 380 11.53 20.74 2.98
N GLN A 381 11.77 19.64 2.25
CA GLN A 381 13.02 18.86 2.32
C GLN A 381 13.49 18.35 0.94
N PRO A 382 13.70 19.24 -0.04
CA PRO A 382 13.91 18.84 -1.43
C PRO A 382 15.21 18.09 -1.72
N ASP A 383 16.26 18.34 -0.95
CA ASP A 383 17.55 17.69 -1.17
C ASP A 383 17.61 16.27 -0.57
N GLN A 384 16.56 15.83 0.13
CA GLN A 384 16.60 14.53 0.81
C GLN A 384 16.64 13.34 -0.13
N SER A 385 16.18 13.51 -1.38
CA SER A 385 16.61 12.58 -2.42
C SER A 385 16.33 13.05 -3.84
N PRO A 386 17.39 13.06 -4.64
CA PRO A 386 17.32 13.43 -6.04
C PRO A 386 16.71 12.29 -6.87
N ILE A 387 16.01 12.67 -7.92
CA ILE A 387 15.57 11.77 -8.98
C ILE A 387 16.76 11.60 -9.95
N PRO A 388 17.31 10.37 -10.11
CA PRO A 388 18.45 10.16 -11.00
C PRO A 388 18.13 10.57 -12.45
N GLY A 389 19.04 11.32 -13.07
CA GLY A 389 18.88 11.77 -14.46
C GLY A 389 18.01 13.03 -14.65
N LEU A 390 17.34 13.52 -13.60
CA LEU A 390 16.58 14.76 -13.64
C LEU A 390 17.50 15.98 -13.42
N ASP A 391 17.61 16.89 -14.39
CA ASP A 391 18.36 18.15 -14.23
C ASP A 391 17.54 19.17 -13.45
N MET A 392 17.56 18.95 -12.13
CA MET A 392 16.89 19.77 -11.15
C MET A 392 17.29 21.24 -11.19
N SER A 393 18.53 21.55 -11.59
CA SER A 393 19.01 22.93 -11.61
C SER A 393 18.39 23.70 -12.77
N GLN A 394 18.32 23.10 -13.96
CA GLN A 394 17.71 23.75 -15.12
C GLN A 394 16.19 23.79 -15.05
N ALA A 395 15.54 22.74 -14.55
CA ALA A 395 14.10 22.74 -14.33
C ALA A 395 13.69 23.87 -13.36
N THR A 396 14.48 24.08 -12.30
CA THR A 396 14.29 25.19 -11.33
C THR A 396 14.38 26.57 -12.00
N VAL A 397 15.30 26.76 -12.95
CA VAL A 397 15.43 28.05 -13.67
C VAL A 397 14.19 28.31 -14.53
N ARG A 398 13.75 27.32 -15.32
CA ARG A 398 12.55 27.47 -16.16
C ARG A 398 11.29 27.70 -15.32
N LEU A 399 11.18 26.98 -14.20
CA LEU A 399 10.08 27.16 -13.25
C LEU A 399 10.05 28.58 -12.67
N ARG A 400 11.22 29.11 -12.30
CA ARG A 400 11.36 30.48 -11.83
C ARG A 400 10.90 31.48 -12.89
N GLU A 401 11.39 31.35 -14.13
CA GLU A 401 11.03 32.22 -15.24
C GLU A 401 9.51 32.20 -15.51
N PHE A 402 8.92 31.00 -15.52
CA PHE A 402 7.48 30.82 -15.66
C PHE A 402 6.70 31.56 -14.56
N LEU A 403 7.01 31.30 -13.28
CA LEU A 403 6.31 31.92 -12.14
C LEU A 403 6.51 33.43 -12.08
N GLU A 404 7.72 33.92 -12.40
CA GLU A 404 8.02 35.34 -12.48
C GLU A 404 7.19 36.03 -13.57
N SER A 405 7.08 35.42 -14.75
CA SER A 405 6.31 35.95 -15.88
C SER A 405 4.81 36.09 -15.59
N ARG A 406 4.25 35.21 -14.73
CA ARG A 406 2.83 35.20 -14.33
C ARG A 406 2.57 36.02 -13.07
N SER A 407 3.61 36.41 -12.34
CA SER A 407 3.49 37.30 -11.19
C SER A 407 3.33 38.76 -11.67
N GLN A 408 2.12 39.32 -11.56
CA GLN A 408 1.76 40.67 -12.03
C GLN A 408 2.52 41.80 -11.27
N ASN A 409 3.82 41.98 -11.52
CA ASN A 409 4.66 43.07 -11.00
C ASN A 409 4.81 43.16 -9.46
N LYS A 410 4.56 42.08 -8.71
CA LYS A 410 4.99 42.02 -7.31
C LYS A 410 6.42 41.49 -7.29
N SER A 411 7.39 42.37 -7.07
CA SER A 411 8.79 42.05 -6.76
C SER A 411 8.86 41.09 -5.56
N ARG A 412 8.65 39.80 -5.79
CA ARG A 412 8.79 38.72 -4.81
C ARG A 412 10.00 37.92 -5.26
N ALA A 413 11.12 38.10 -4.57
CA ALA A 413 12.28 37.26 -4.76
C ALA A 413 11.91 35.83 -4.35
N PHE A 414 11.70 34.93 -5.32
CA PHE A 414 11.47 33.53 -5.05
C PHE A 414 12.78 32.92 -4.55
N ARG A 415 12.84 32.43 -3.31
CA ARG A 415 14.06 31.81 -2.77
C ARG A 415 14.29 30.43 -3.40
N ASP A 416 15.56 30.09 -3.63
CA ASP A 416 15.96 28.82 -4.27
C ASP A 416 15.50 27.57 -3.50
N ASP A 417 15.31 27.67 -2.18
CA ASP A 417 14.83 26.60 -1.31
C ASP A 417 13.35 26.27 -1.55
N ALA A 418 12.49 27.26 -1.79
CA ALA A 418 11.08 27.07 -2.12
C ALA A 418 10.88 26.44 -3.52
N ILE A 419 11.72 26.79 -4.49
CA ILE A 419 11.65 26.23 -5.85
C ILE A 419 12.20 24.80 -5.88
N ARG A 420 13.29 24.53 -5.13
CA ARG A 420 13.79 23.17 -4.95
C ARG A 420 12.77 22.28 -4.25
N GLY A 421 12.06 22.82 -3.24
CA GLY A 421 10.98 22.17 -2.49
C GLY A 421 10.00 21.38 -3.35
N ILE A 422 9.66 21.93 -4.52
CA ILE A 422 8.64 21.38 -5.41
C ILE A 422 9.01 19.98 -5.97
N PHE A 423 10.26 19.52 -5.86
CA PHE A 423 10.77 18.39 -6.65
C PHE A 423 11.38 17.17 -5.92
N GLY A 424 11.62 17.17 -4.61
CA GLY A 424 12.52 16.17 -3.99
C GLY A 424 11.85 15.03 -3.22
N ALA A 425 12.12 13.74 -3.51
CA ALA A 425 11.49 12.59 -2.84
C ALA A 425 12.38 11.45 -2.31
N THR A 426 12.31 11.23 -0.97
CA THR A 426 12.68 10.09 -0.05
C THR A 426 14.12 9.77 0.48
N GLY A 427 14.48 10.31 1.65
CA GLY A 427 15.68 9.93 2.43
C GLY A 427 15.70 10.42 3.89
N TYR A 428 14.62 10.20 4.65
CA TYR A 428 14.28 10.95 5.88
C TYR A 428 15.33 10.92 7.03
N ILE A 429 15.67 9.75 7.58
CA ILE A 429 16.49 9.69 8.82
C ILE A 429 17.99 9.79 8.52
N GLY A 430 18.45 9.10 7.48
CA GLY A 430 19.86 9.11 7.06
C GLY A 430 20.33 10.51 6.66
N ALA A 431 19.50 11.30 5.98
CA ALA A 431 19.82 12.67 5.62
C ALA A 431 19.92 13.59 6.85
N GLY A 432 19.03 13.43 7.83
CA GLY A 432 19.09 14.19 9.09
C GLY A 432 20.39 13.95 9.87
N ILE A 433 20.80 12.68 9.99
CA ILE A 433 22.06 12.29 10.62
C ILE A 433 23.25 12.83 9.83
N LEU A 434 23.27 12.66 8.50
CA LEU A 434 24.34 13.15 7.65
C LEU A 434 24.51 14.68 7.78
N ARG A 435 23.40 15.42 7.74
CA ARG A 435 23.38 16.88 7.92
C ARG A 435 23.98 17.30 9.26
N GLN A 436 23.56 16.67 10.36
CA GLN A 436 24.08 16.98 11.70
C GLN A 436 25.55 16.57 11.86
N ALA A 437 25.96 15.43 11.29
CA ALA A 437 27.36 14.99 11.29
C ALA A 437 28.25 15.95 10.48
N LEU A 438 27.74 16.48 9.38
CA LEU A 438 28.43 17.49 8.57
C LEU A 438 28.64 18.80 9.33
N ALA A 439 27.66 19.24 10.13
CA ALA A 439 27.76 20.46 10.92
C ALA A 439 28.74 20.37 12.11
N ARG A 440 29.14 19.15 12.51
CA ARG A 440 29.93 18.89 13.72
C ARG A 440 31.44 18.90 13.48
N SER A 441 32.17 19.76 14.18
CA SER A 441 33.64 19.85 14.07
C SER A 441 34.40 18.69 14.73
N ASP A 442 33.76 17.99 15.66
CA ASP A 442 34.30 16.79 16.33
C ASP A 442 34.16 15.52 15.46
N VAL A 443 33.44 15.59 14.34
CA VAL A 443 33.41 14.55 13.30
C VAL A 443 34.40 14.92 12.19
N THR A 444 35.48 14.16 12.10
CA THR A 444 36.60 14.41 11.17
C THR A 444 36.27 13.99 9.74
N ASN A 445 35.78 12.76 9.56
CA ASN A 445 35.46 12.16 8.27
C ASN A 445 34.13 11.38 8.37
N ILE A 446 33.37 11.35 7.28
CA ILE A 446 32.08 10.67 7.16
C ILE A 446 32.13 9.77 5.93
N VAL A 447 31.86 8.48 6.13
CA VAL A 447 31.67 7.51 5.05
C VAL A 447 30.19 7.19 4.97
N ALA A 448 29.51 7.70 3.94
CA ALA A 448 28.10 7.42 3.71
C ALA A 448 27.97 6.23 2.75
N VAL A 449 27.48 5.11 3.27
CA VAL A 449 27.28 3.87 2.51
C VAL A 449 25.85 3.80 1.99
N THR A 450 25.68 3.99 0.68
CA THR A 450 24.37 4.10 0.06
C THR A 450 24.27 3.17 -1.15
N ARG A 451 23.04 2.78 -1.53
CA ARG A 451 22.83 2.02 -2.77
C ARG A 451 22.92 2.87 -4.04
N ARG A 452 22.83 4.20 -3.90
CA ARG A 452 22.80 5.20 -4.98
C ARG A 452 23.64 6.43 -4.62
N PRO A 453 24.21 7.16 -5.59
CA PRO A 453 24.99 8.37 -5.33
C PRO A 453 24.22 9.43 -4.53
N LEU A 454 24.90 10.08 -3.59
CA LEU A 454 24.41 11.25 -2.87
C LEU A 454 24.59 12.50 -3.73
N GLY A 455 23.58 13.38 -3.74
CA GLY A 455 23.66 14.69 -4.42
C GLY A 455 24.48 15.75 -3.67
N GLN A 456 24.98 15.44 -2.47
CA GLN A 456 25.73 16.37 -1.63
C GLN A 456 27.22 16.00 -1.61
N ALA A 457 28.08 16.99 -1.86
CA ALA A 457 29.53 16.87 -1.70
C ALA A 457 30.01 17.76 -0.55
N ALA A 458 30.90 17.23 0.30
CA ALA A 458 31.59 17.99 1.34
C ALA A 458 33.00 17.45 1.53
N ALA A 459 33.95 18.30 1.93
CA ALA A 459 35.36 17.90 2.06
C ALA A 459 35.59 16.71 3.00
N LYS A 460 34.75 16.57 4.03
CA LYS A 460 34.79 15.44 4.97
C LYS A 460 33.78 14.33 4.67
N LEU A 461 33.10 14.34 3.52
CA LEU A 461 32.13 13.32 3.13
C LEU A 461 32.67 12.49 1.97
N GLN A 462 32.75 11.18 2.18
CA GLN A 462 32.98 10.19 1.15
C GLN A 462 31.71 9.36 0.97
N ASN A 463 31.19 9.30 -0.25
CA ASN A 463 30.06 8.44 -0.58
C ASN A 463 30.56 7.13 -1.21
N VAL A 464 30.19 6.01 -0.59
CA VAL A 464 30.55 4.65 -1.02
C VAL A 464 29.29 3.95 -1.49
N ILE A 465 29.28 3.55 -2.76
CA ILE A 465 28.11 2.92 -3.38
C ILE A 465 28.17 1.41 -3.18
N VAL A 466 27.19 0.89 -2.45
CA VAL A 466 26.99 -0.55 -2.21
C VAL A 466 25.57 -0.89 -2.65
N PRO A 467 25.36 -1.31 -3.92
CA PRO A 467 24.02 -1.57 -4.45
C PRO A 467 23.25 -2.67 -3.72
N ASP A 468 23.97 -3.70 -3.26
CA ASP A 468 23.45 -4.79 -2.44
C ASP A 468 24.31 -4.94 -1.17
N TYR A 469 23.73 -4.63 -0.01
CA TYR A 469 24.39 -4.74 1.30
C TYR A 469 24.71 -6.18 1.71
N GLY A 470 24.32 -7.18 0.91
CA GLY A 470 24.79 -8.56 1.06
C GLY A 470 26.25 -8.76 0.64
N THR A 471 26.82 -7.82 -0.12
CA THR A 471 28.19 -7.92 -0.66
C THR A 471 28.93 -6.60 -0.62
N TYR A 472 30.14 -6.60 -0.05
CA TYR A 472 31.00 -5.41 0.02
C TYR A 472 32.28 -5.66 -0.78
N SER A 473 32.54 -4.80 -1.77
CA SER A 473 33.77 -4.82 -2.55
C SER A 473 34.99 -4.50 -1.67
N SER A 474 36.19 -4.87 -2.12
CA SER A 474 37.43 -4.52 -1.41
C SER A 474 37.58 -3.01 -1.23
N ALA A 475 37.22 -2.21 -2.25
CA ALA A 475 37.24 -0.76 -2.17
C ALA A 475 36.24 -0.20 -1.13
N ALA A 476 35.05 -0.81 -1.01
CA ALA A 476 34.10 -0.44 0.03
C ALA A 476 34.63 -0.78 1.42
N LYS A 477 35.25 -1.95 1.60
CA LYS A 477 35.90 -2.34 2.87
C LYS A 477 37.04 -1.38 3.23
N GLU A 478 37.93 -1.08 2.30
CA GLU A 478 39.04 -0.14 2.50
C GLU A 478 38.56 1.25 2.96
N SER A 479 37.39 1.70 2.48
CA SER A 479 36.82 2.99 2.91
C SER A 479 36.43 3.03 4.39
N PHE A 480 36.23 1.89 5.04
CA PHE A 480 35.88 1.81 6.47
C PHE A 480 37.11 1.90 7.38
N ALA A 481 38.33 1.80 6.82
CA ALA A 481 39.55 1.79 7.62
C ALA A 481 39.66 3.04 8.50
N GLY A 482 39.97 2.82 9.78
CA GLY A 482 40.06 3.89 10.77
C GLY A 482 38.74 4.50 11.23
N ALA A 483 37.58 4.03 10.74
CA ALA A 483 36.29 4.46 11.27
C ALA A 483 36.16 4.07 12.74
N GLY A 484 35.72 5.00 13.58
CA GLY A 484 35.47 4.78 15.01
C GLY A 484 34.01 4.56 15.37
N ALA A 485 33.10 4.77 14.42
CA ALA A 485 31.67 4.68 14.65
C ALA A 485 30.88 4.29 13.40
N CYS A 486 29.73 3.65 13.60
CA CYS A 486 28.70 3.42 12.61
C CYS A 486 27.32 3.74 13.20
N ILE A 487 26.50 4.47 12.44
CA ILE A 487 25.07 4.62 12.73
C ILE A 487 24.31 3.85 11.64
N TRP A 488 23.81 2.67 12.00
CA TRP A 488 23.14 1.76 11.07
C TRP A 488 21.66 2.12 10.97
N THR A 489 21.24 2.64 9.81
CA THR A 489 19.87 3.11 9.55
C THR A 489 19.14 2.30 8.47
N VAL A 490 19.79 1.27 7.91
CA VAL A 490 19.20 0.41 6.89
C VAL A 490 18.12 -0.46 7.53
N GLY A 491 16.91 -0.43 6.97
CA GLY A 491 15.79 -1.22 7.44
C GLY A 491 14.51 -0.93 6.66
N VAL A 492 13.53 -1.83 6.78
CA VAL A 492 12.21 -1.67 6.18
C VAL A 492 11.28 -0.95 7.16
N THR A 493 10.55 0.07 6.71
CA THR A 493 9.51 0.71 7.53
C THR A 493 8.30 -0.22 7.72
N PRO A 494 7.54 -0.11 8.82
CA PRO A 494 6.36 -0.96 9.02
C PRO A 494 5.39 -0.97 7.84
N SER A 495 5.11 0.19 7.22
CA SER A 495 4.20 0.30 6.07
C SER A 495 4.66 -0.47 4.84
N HIS A 496 5.97 -0.51 4.57
CA HIS A 496 6.55 -1.29 3.48
C HIS A 496 6.62 -2.79 3.80
N ALA A 497 6.91 -3.14 5.06
CA ALA A 497 7.01 -4.54 5.49
C ALA A 497 5.70 -5.33 5.30
N PHE A 498 4.55 -4.67 5.36
CA PHE A 498 3.25 -5.31 5.09
C PHE A 498 3.04 -5.72 3.61
N ARG A 499 3.87 -5.22 2.70
CA ARG A 499 3.79 -5.46 1.25
C ARG A 499 4.98 -6.25 0.71
N MET A 500 5.88 -6.70 1.60
CA MET A 500 7.09 -7.43 1.25
C MET A 500 6.99 -8.87 1.72
N ASP A 501 7.66 -9.76 1.01
CA ASP A 501 7.85 -11.12 1.49
C ASP A 501 8.62 -11.10 2.84
N PRO A 502 8.23 -11.92 3.83
CA PRO A 502 8.93 -11.99 5.10
C PRO A 502 10.43 -12.28 4.98
N GLU A 503 10.87 -13.05 3.98
CA GLU A 503 12.28 -13.31 3.73
C GLU A 503 13.02 -12.08 3.21
N ASP A 504 12.38 -11.23 2.41
CA ASP A 504 12.97 -9.95 1.98
C ASP A 504 13.07 -8.98 3.16
N VAL A 505 12.05 -8.96 4.03
CA VAL A 505 12.09 -8.19 5.27
C VAL A 505 13.22 -8.68 6.19
N ARG A 506 13.41 -10.00 6.29
CA ARG A 506 14.52 -10.63 7.02
C ARG A 506 15.86 -10.26 6.40
N LYS A 507 16.03 -10.42 5.09
CA LYS A 507 17.24 -10.05 4.35
C LYS A 507 17.64 -8.61 4.62
N VAL A 508 16.69 -7.66 4.56
CA VAL A 508 16.98 -6.23 4.74
C VAL A 508 17.22 -5.85 6.20
N CYS A 509 16.38 -6.32 7.13
CA CYS A 509 16.46 -5.87 8.53
C CYS A 509 17.50 -6.65 9.36
N GLN A 510 17.81 -7.88 8.95
CA GLN A 510 18.68 -8.80 9.69
C GLN A 510 19.98 -9.07 8.93
N ASP A 511 19.90 -9.70 7.75
CA ASP A 511 21.11 -10.19 7.05
C ASP A 511 22.04 -9.04 6.64
N TYR A 512 21.49 -7.99 6.04
CA TYR A 512 22.27 -6.80 5.68
C TYR A 512 22.93 -6.12 6.87
N THR A 513 22.25 -6.10 8.03
CA THR A 513 22.81 -5.57 9.27
C THR A 513 24.06 -6.36 9.67
N MET A 514 23.97 -7.68 9.71
CA MET A 514 25.08 -8.52 10.15
C MET A 514 26.23 -8.54 9.13
N LEU A 515 25.92 -8.69 7.84
CA LEU A 515 26.93 -8.66 6.77
C LEU A 515 27.65 -7.31 6.69
N GLY A 516 26.95 -6.21 6.97
CA GLY A 516 27.56 -4.89 7.07
C GLY A 516 28.52 -4.77 8.24
N LEU A 517 28.13 -5.24 9.43
CA LEU A 517 29.00 -5.24 10.62
C LEU A 517 30.24 -6.10 10.42
N GLU A 518 30.10 -7.30 9.84
CA GLU A 518 31.20 -8.19 9.50
C GLU A 518 32.17 -7.55 8.49
N ALA A 519 31.64 -6.91 7.45
CA ALA A 519 32.44 -6.22 6.45
C ALA A 519 33.24 -5.04 7.05
N MET A 520 32.62 -4.23 7.91
CA MET A 520 33.30 -3.14 8.60
C MET A 520 34.38 -3.67 9.54
N CYS A 521 34.08 -4.66 10.38
CA CYS A 521 35.05 -5.20 11.35
C CYS A 521 36.27 -5.84 10.69
N SER A 522 36.13 -6.28 9.44
CA SER A 522 37.22 -6.82 8.62
C SER A 522 38.16 -5.75 8.04
N SER A 523 37.92 -4.46 8.29
CA SER A 523 38.54 -3.35 7.55
C SER A 523 39.52 -2.48 8.34
N GLY A 524 39.97 -2.92 9.53
CA GLY A 524 40.95 -2.17 10.33
C GLY A 524 40.37 -0.92 10.99
N LEU A 525 39.29 -1.10 11.77
CA LEU A 525 38.58 -0.03 12.48
C LEU A 525 39.36 0.53 13.68
N ALA A 526 39.01 1.74 14.12
CA ALA A 526 39.45 2.25 15.42
C ALA A 526 38.78 1.46 16.56
N ARG A 527 39.44 1.35 17.72
CA ARG A 527 38.95 0.57 18.87
C ARG A 527 38.74 1.46 20.11
N PRO A 528 37.59 1.36 20.80
CA PRO A 528 36.42 0.58 20.41
C PRO A 528 35.70 1.20 19.20
N PHE A 529 35.16 0.35 18.32
CA PHE A 529 34.28 0.77 17.24
C PHE A 529 32.83 0.81 17.74
N ARG A 530 32.18 1.98 17.69
CA ARG A 530 30.83 2.15 18.27
C ARG A 530 29.72 2.05 17.24
N VAL A 531 28.75 1.18 17.49
CA VAL A 531 27.62 0.94 16.60
C VAL A 531 26.33 1.42 17.26
N ALA A 532 25.64 2.37 16.63
CA ALA A 532 24.26 2.68 16.95
C ALA A 532 23.33 2.03 15.91
N TYR A 533 22.59 1.01 16.30
CA TYR A 533 21.59 0.37 15.44
C TYR A 533 20.21 0.99 15.65
N LEU A 534 19.61 1.50 14.57
CA LEU A 534 18.31 2.15 14.62
C LEU A 534 17.16 1.13 14.59
N SER A 535 16.59 0.87 15.77
CA SER A 535 15.38 0.07 15.94
C SER A 535 14.13 0.94 16.13
N ALA A 536 13.15 0.50 16.92
CA ALA A 536 11.92 1.24 17.24
C ALA A 536 11.36 0.81 18.61
N VAL A 537 10.63 1.70 19.28
CA VAL A 537 10.02 1.46 20.61
C VAL A 537 9.10 0.23 20.65
N ALA A 538 8.45 -0.09 19.54
CA ALA A 538 7.56 -1.23 19.44
C ALA A 538 8.31 -2.56 19.28
N VAL A 539 9.62 -2.59 19.00
CA VAL A 539 10.34 -3.86 18.81
C VAL A 539 10.71 -4.46 20.18
N SER A 540 10.43 -5.75 20.35
CA SER A 540 10.76 -6.51 21.56
C SER A 540 11.94 -7.43 21.28
N ARG A 541 12.91 -7.48 22.21
CA ARG A 541 14.01 -8.48 22.21
C ARG A 541 13.55 -9.86 22.67
N ASP A 542 12.49 -9.91 23.48
CA ASP A 542 11.83 -11.16 23.82
C ASP A 542 11.09 -11.68 22.58
N ILE A 543 11.68 -12.70 21.95
CA ILE A 543 11.17 -13.33 20.74
C ILE A 543 9.86 -14.10 20.97
N ASN A 544 9.59 -14.49 22.22
CA ASN A 544 8.40 -15.25 22.63
C ASN A 544 7.26 -14.32 23.03
N LYS A 545 7.50 -13.01 23.15
CA LYS A 545 6.47 -12.03 23.46
C LYS A 545 5.44 -11.97 22.36
N THR A 546 4.18 -12.24 22.71
CA THR A 546 3.04 -12.04 21.81
C THR A 546 2.88 -10.56 21.48
N MET A 547 2.76 -10.23 20.19
CA MET A 547 2.66 -8.86 19.69
C MET A 547 1.48 -8.75 18.74
N TRP A 548 0.47 -7.96 19.11
CA TRP A 548 -0.78 -7.82 18.36
C TRP A 548 -0.63 -7.05 17.02
N PHE A 549 0.40 -6.22 16.88
CA PHE A 549 0.66 -5.43 15.67
C PHE A 549 1.97 -5.86 15.01
N ALA A 550 1.93 -6.19 13.71
CA ALA A 550 3.09 -6.58 12.89
C ALA A 550 4.04 -7.63 13.54
N PRO A 551 3.52 -8.76 14.07
CA PRO A 551 4.32 -9.70 14.87
C PRO A 551 5.55 -10.25 14.14
N LYS A 552 5.40 -10.66 12.87
CA LYS A 552 6.50 -11.23 12.07
C LYS A 552 7.62 -10.21 11.86
N PHE A 553 7.29 -9.01 11.37
CA PHE A 553 8.25 -7.90 11.19
C PHE A 553 8.97 -7.52 12.49
N ARG A 554 8.23 -7.39 13.60
CA ARG A 554 8.80 -7.02 14.90
C ARG A 554 9.68 -8.13 15.47
N ARG A 555 9.34 -9.40 15.24
CA ARG A 555 10.18 -10.53 15.63
C ARG A 555 11.51 -10.52 14.85
N ILE A 556 11.46 -10.32 13.53
CA ILE A 556 12.68 -10.19 12.70
C ILE A 556 13.58 -9.06 13.22
N ARG A 557 13.00 -7.87 13.46
CA ARG A 557 13.74 -6.73 14.00
C ARG A 557 14.27 -6.98 15.41
N GLY A 558 13.53 -7.70 16.25
CA GLY A 558 13.95 -8.08 17.59
C GLY A 558 15.11 -9.08 17.60
N ILE A 559 15.12 -10.03 16.67
CA ILE A 559 16.25 -10.94 16.46
C ILE A 559 17.48 -10.15 16.00
N ALA A 560 17.32 -9.21 15.06
CA ALA A 560 18.42 -8.35 14.63
C ALA A 560 19.00 -7.51 15.78
N GLU A 561 18.15 -6.97 16.68
CA GLU A 561 18.65 -6.30 17.89
C GLU A 561 19.52 -7.20 18.76
N ASN A 562 19.09 -8.45 18.99
CA ASN A 562 19.84 -9.41 19.79
C ASN A 562 21.18 -9.74 19.13
N GLN A 563 21.18 -10.01 17.82
CA GLN A 563 22.39 -10.35 17.08
C GLN A 563 23.43 -9.21 17.07
N VAL A 564 22.99 -7.95 16.98
CA VAL A 564 23.90 -6.79 17.05
C VAL A 564 24.58 -6.71 18.43
N ILE A 565 23.84 -6.97 19.51
CA ILE A 565 24.40 -6.98 20.87
C ILE A 565 25.32 -8.18 21.08
N GLU A 566 24.88 -9.38 20.70
CA GLU A 566 25.69 -10.60 20.75
C GLU A 566 27.01 -10.45 19.98
N PHE A 567 26.97 -9.80 18.81
CA PHE A 567 28.16 -9.50 18.02
C PHE A 567 29.12 -8.56 18.76
N ALA A 568 28.61 -7.53 19.44
CA ALA A 568 29.44 -6.63 20.24
C ALA A 568 30.03 -7.33 21.48
N GLU A 569 29.24 -8.14 22.18
CA GLU A 569 29.72 -8.92 23.34
C GLU A 569 30.80 -9.94 22.95
N ALA A 570 30.66 -10.59 21.80
CA ALA A 570 31.65 -11.53 21.26
C ALA A 570 32.95 -10.86 20.79
N SER A 571 33.00 -9.53 20.72
CA SER A 571 34.15 -8.78 20.19
C SER A 571 35.27 -8.53 21.22
N ASP A 572 35.10 -8.95 22.47
CA ASP A 572 36.04 -8.72 23.59
C ASP A 572 36.43 -7.23 23.75
N GLY A 573 35.42 -6.36 23.67
CA GLY A 573 35.57 -4.90 23.80
C GLY A 573 36.09 -4.18 22.56
N ALA A 574 36.27 -4.87 21.42
CA ALA A 574 36.63 -4.23 20.16
C ALA A 574 35.46 -3.44 19.54
N VAL A 575 34.22 -3.86 19.82
CA VAL A 575 32.97 -3.25 19.34
C VAL A 575 32.07 -2.95 20.54
N GLU A 576 31.53 -1.73 20.60
CA GLU A 576 30.46 -1.37 21.53
C GLU A 576 29.21 -1.11 20.71
N ALA A 577 28.05 -1.64 21.13
CA ALA A 577 26.79 -1.45 20.42
C ALA A 577 25.68 -0.90 21.31
N VAL A 578 24.81 -0.10 20.70
CA VAL A 578 23.59 0.41 21.33
C VAL A 578 22.42 0.31 20.37
N ILE A 579 21.29 -0.15 20.89
CA ILE A 579 20.04 -0.16 20.15
C ILE A 579 19.26 1.12 20.47
N ALA A 580 19.08 1.96 19.46
CA ALA A 580 18.24 3.15 19.56
C ALA A 580 16.78 2.79 19.26
N LYS A 581 15.88 3.10 20.19
CA LYS A 581 14.45 2.78 20.09
C LYS A 581 13.60 4.05 20.08
N PRO A 582 13.67 4.87 19.02
CA PRO A 582 12.78 6.02 18.92
C PRO A 582 11.33 5.57 18.84
N GLY A 583 10.44 6.44 19.31
CA GLY A 583 9.02 6.38 19.02
C GLY A 583 8.75 6.96 17.63
N SER A 584 7.77 7.86 17.55
CA SER A 584 7.61 8.69 16.35
C SER A 584 8.81 9.61 16.16
N VAL A 585 9.29 9.78 14.93
CA VAL A 585 10.40 10.69 14.60
C VAL A 585 9.90 11.83 13.70
N PRO A 586 9.31 12.91 14.24
CA PRO A 586 8.88 14.07 13.46
C PRO A 586 10.04 15.03 13.16
N VAL A 587 9.90 15.86 12.13
CA VAL A 587 10.76 17.03 11.91
C VAL A 587 10.44 18.07 12.97
N GLN A 588 11.40 18.92 13.32
CA GLN A 588 11.14 20.05 14.21
C GLN A 588 10.01 20.92 13.61
N GLY A 589 8.91 21.07 14.36
CA GLY A 589 7.69 21.77 13.89
C GLY A 589 6.65 20.89 13.17
N GLY A 590 6.85 19.56 13.06
CA GLY A 590 5.87 18.62 12.51
C GLY A 590 4.91 18.09 13.57
N MET A 591 3.60 18.19 13.33
CA MET A 591 2.55 17.88 14.32
C MET A 591 2.25 16.37 14.51
N LEU A 592 3.15 15.49 14.06
CA LEU A 592 3.09 14.04 14.28
C LEU A 592 3.15 13.66 15.78
N VAL A 593 3.60 14.58 16.64
CA VAL A 593 3.77 14.41 18.10
C VAL A 593 2.42 14.26 18.81
N THR A 594 1.44 15.12 18.53
CA THR A 594 0.18 15.16 19.32
C THR A 594 -0.75 13.98 18.99
N ALA A 595 -0.78 13.57 17.72
CA ALA A 595 -1.70 12.55 17.23
C ALA A 595 -1.28 11.11 17.61
N LEU A 596 0.03 10.79 17.59
CA LEU A 596 0.52 9.45 17.97
C LEU A 596 0.50 9.22 19.49
N THR A 597 0.72 10.26 20.31
CA THR A 597 0.61 10.13 21.77
C THR A 597 -0.83 9.84 22.22
N ALA A 598 -1.83 10.34 21.49
CA ALA A 598 -3.25 10.06 21.75
C ALA A 598 -3.64 8.63 21.37
N ILE A 599 -3.18 8.14 20.21
CA ILE A 599 -3.44 6.78 19.73
C ILE A 599 -2.75 5.72 20.60
N SER A 600 -1.50 5.95 21.02
CA SER A 600 -0.76 5.04 21.91
C SER A 600 -1.40 4.92 23.30
N ARG A 601 -2.09 5.98 23.79
CA ARG A 601 -2.91 5.93 25.01
C ARG A 601 -4.19 5.12 24.83
N ALA A 602 -4.88 5.27 23.70
CA ALA A 602 -6.14 4.58 23.44
C ALA A 602 -5.96 3.06 23.22
N LEU A 603 -4.79 2.63 22.73
CA LEU A 603 -4.48 1.24 22.41
C LEU A 603 -3.62 0.52 23.48
N GLY A 604 -3.39 1.12 24.65
CA GLY A 604 -2.65 0.49 25.75
C GLY A 604 -1.16 0.20 25.46
N ILE A 605 -0.55 0.89 24.49
CA ILE A 605 0.83 0.66 24.01
C ILE A 605 1.89 1.30 24.93
N GLY A 606 1.46 2.03 25.98
CA GLY A 606 2.32 2.86 26.80
C GLY A 606 2.65 4.18 26.10
N VAL A 607 3.06 5.19 26.88
CA VAL A 607 3.34 6.55 26.38
C VAL A 607 4.55 6.51 25.43
N THR A 608 4.32 6.57 24.12
CA THR A 608 5.41 6.70 23.15
C THR A 608 5.76 8.18 23.00
N GLU A 609 6.75 8.65 23.77
CA GLU A 609 7.34 9.97 23.55
C GLU A 609 7.95 10.03 22.13
N ALA A 610 7.72 11.13 21.42
CA ALA A 610 8.32 11.38 20.12
C ALA A 610 9.77 11.87 20.29
N VAL A 611 10.63 11.60 19.31
CA VAL A 611 12.00 12.12 19.24
C VAL A 611 12.15 12.89 17.94
N VAL A 612 12.34 14.20 18.00
CA VAL A 612 12.49 15.01 16.78
C VAL A 612 13.70 14.53 15.98
N LEU A 613 13.64 14.52 14.64
CA LEU A 613 14.70 14.01 13.77
C LEU A 613 16.08 14.60 14.08
N ASP A 614 16.14 15.91 14.34
CA ASP A 614 17.37 16.58 14.73
C ASP A 614 17.88 16.13 16.09
N ASP A 615 16.99 15.89 17.04
CA ASP A 615 17.34 15.40 18.37
C ASP A 615 17.83 13.95 18.33
N LEU A 616 17.16 13.11 17.54
CA LEU A 616 17.61 11.76 17.26
C LEU A 616 19.01 11.77 16.68
N ALA A 617 19.25 12.58 15.64
CA ALA A 617 20.56 12.69 15.02
C ALA A 617 21.65 13.20 15.99
N ILE A 618 21.35 14.25 16.76
CA ILE A 618 22.27 14.80 17.76
C ILE A 618 22.63 13.75 18.80
N ALA A 619 21.63 13.04 19.35
CA ALA A 619 21.82 12.03 20.37
C ALA A 619 22.64 10.85 19.84
N LEU A 620 22.30 10.30 18.66
CA LEU A 620 23.02 9.16 18.09
C LEU A 620 24.47 9.50 17.78
N ILE A 621 24.73 10.67 17.17
CA ILE A 621 26.10 11.11 16.90
C ILE A 621 26.87 11.31 18.20
N ASP A 622 26.24 11.88 19.22
CA ASP A 622 26.89 12.07 20.52
C ASP A 622 27.28 10.73 21.17
N GLN A 623 26.40 9.74 21.14
CA GLN A 623 26.66 8.42 21.73
C GLN A 623 27.80 7.68 21.03
N VAL A 624 27.86 7.73 19.70
CA VAL A 624 28.93 7.03 18.98
C VAL A 624 30.28 7.79 19.04
N VAL A 625 30.25 9.12 19.18
CA VAL A 625 31.48 9.94 19.28
C VAL A 625 32.04 9.96 20.70
N HIS A 626 31.19 10.16 21.72
CA HIS A 626 31.61 10.41 23.10
C HIS A 626 31.42 9.23 24.06
N GLY A 627 30.77 8.15 23.63
CA GLY A 627 30.57 6.94 24.41
C GLY A 627 29.09 6.62 24.62
N ILE A 628 28.80 5.33 24.69
CA ILE A 628 27.45 4.80 24.87
C ILE A 628 27.10 4.83 26.37
N GLU A 629 26.02 5.53 26.72
CA GLU A 629 25.58 5.68 28.11
C GLU A 629 24.96 4.39 28.65
N LYS A 630 24.08 3.77 27.85
CA LYS A 630 23.37 2.54 28.18
C LYS A 630 22.74 1.91 26.93
N ASP A 631 22.26 0.68 27.08
CA ASP A 631 21.47 -0.03 26.08
C ASP A 631 20.17 -0.61 26.69
N PRO A 632 19.01 -0.54 25.99
CA PRO A 632 18.75 0.29 24.81
C PRO A 632 18.50 1.76 25.17
N LEU A 633 18.63 2.65 24.18
CA LEU A 633 18.24 4.07 24.30
C LEU A 633 16.77 4.23 23.95
N TRP A 634 15.95 4.55 24.95
CA TRP A 634 14.52 4.80 24.79
C TRP A 634 14.27 6.27 24.40
N PRO A 635 13.04 6.62 23.97
CA PRO A 635 12.75 7.98 23.51
C PRO A 635 13.14 9.08 24.50
N ALA A 636 12.86 8.89 25.79
CA ALA A 636 13.23 9.83 26.86
C ALA A 636 14.76 10.04 26.95
N ASP A 637 15.53 8.97 26.73
CA ASP A 637 17.00 9.04 26.74
C ASP A 637 17.53 9.82 25.55
N LEU A 638 16.99 9.55 24.35
CA LEU A 638 17.36 10.24 23.12
C LEU A 638 17.08 11.74 23.22
N ASN A 639 15.90 12.13 23.71
CA ASN A 639 15.55 13.54 23.93
C ASN A 639 16.46 14.21 24.96
N ARG A 640 16.72 13.53 26.09
CA ARG A 640 17.61 14.05 27.14
C ARG A 640 19.04 14.25 26.61
N LEU A 641 19.59 13.27 25.91
CA LEU A 641 20.93 13.33 25.34
C LEU A 641 21.04 14.47 24.32
N ALA A 642 20.05 14.62 23.45
CA ALA A 642 20.00 15.74 22.51
C ALA A 642 20.02 17.09 23.22
N GLN A 643 19.18 17.26 24.25
CA GLN A 643 19.12 18.50 25.01
C GLN A 643 20.44 18.81 25.73
N GLN A 644 21.08 17.81 26.35
CA GLN A 644 22.40 17.99 26.98
C GLN A 644 23.47 18.48 26.00
N VAL A 645 23.44 18.02 24.75
CA VAL A 645 24.38 18.47 23.72
C VAL A 645 24.07 19.90 23.28
N LYS A 646 22.79 20.23 23.08
CA LYS A 646 22.35 21.59 22.73
C LYS A 646 22.76 22.61 23.79
N ASP A 647 22.52 22.28 25.07
CA ASP A 647 22.86 23.13 26.22
C ASP A 647 24.38 23.35 26.33
N LYS A 648 25.20 22.31 26.11
CA LYS A 648 26.66 22.40 26.16
C LYS A 648 27.27 23.21 25.00
N LYS A 649 26.66 23.16 23.81
CA LYS A 649 27.20 23.78 22.59
C LYS A 649 26.54 25.12 22.22
N GLY A 650 25.54 25.58 22.96
CA GLY A 650 24.80 26.81 22.65
C GLY A 650 24.02 26.74 21.32
N LEU A 651 23.75 25.53 20.83
CA LEU A 651 22.96 25.28 19.62
C LEU A 651 21.49 25.48 19.99
N LYS A 652 20.88 26.58 19.53
CA LYS A 652 19.43 26.82 19.64
C LYS A 652 18.66 26.08 18.57
#